data_AF-A0A653Q104-F1
#
_entry.id   AF-A0A653Q104-F1
#
_cell.length_a   1.000
_cell.length_b   1.000
_cell.length_c   1.000
_cell.angle_alpha   90.00
_cell.angle_beta   90.00
_cell.angle_gamma   90.00
#
_symmetry.space_group_name_H-M   'P 1'
#
loop_
_entity.id
_entity.type
_entity.pdbx_description
1 polymer ?
#
loop_
_entity_poly.entity_id
_entity_poly.type
_entity_poly.pdbx_seq_one_letter_code
_entity_poly.pdbx_strand_id
1 'polypeptide(L)'
;MKKINSLITTLLFSVAFAQIPTLEVENQKKHPVILQEAKIDIKILGNLATTTATYTFYNPSNRILEGKLTFPLPEGVSVSGYALDINGKLRNAVPVPKERAKEVFESIERRNVDPGIIEKVEGNNFRTRIYPIPQKGSRTIQITYHQELKNVDSDYQYSLSFANATTIPKFNLKVWISETATVPKILENPDGSFAFQKQGNQWIAEIAKSDFTTNESLKVTIPKNQNSSNVVLQKASGDKFYFAANVGLDFPVKEKPKSQKIAIIWDNSFSGSKRNRDKELDFLNAYFADNKNVSVSFSLLNNTFEKAEEFNISQGNWSEMKARILNLKYDGGTDFGALKEINGIEEYLLFSDGISNFGDLTMKFKKPLNSIASTPTSDFNLLKLLANQSGGNFINLNELDTQSALKTYKKLPVRFLGFKENPNMQELFPNIGSVISEPVNIFGITSGNAGKLTAVFSVGNEKFETPVDFSKAQQLENWQIAQFWAQKKINELELNSTQNRNEIKNISEKFGVVSKNTSLIVLDDINDYVRYKITPPQELLADYNKIISQNKGRVLEQRKNLLSKAFDKTRELKTWWNTEFKPVEKKEYPRISNQSTPVPQAQRDVPLSEVINSGRADMAMEASSSDAMVDIIAEKPKGKITLVDVESTEEYMKDFQNLQSAEVIYQKYLENRSKHEKQVSYYFDISKLLFKKGDKALSLKVLSTLAELDLENEELYKTIYYLLKQRGHYDKELWITQKILEWRPFDAQSHRDHALALVDNKKPQEALNIYKSLLYQEFTDEISVRDNGIEEILIMEINNILKQNKNVDGSKIDDRLKADLPVDIRVVINWNKDNTDIDLWVTDPKGEDCSYQHKSTAIGGRISNDFTQGFGPEQFLLKKAVKGKYKIKTNFFGERQNILSGPTTVMAEVYLYYSDGRQERKIAVFQSQKENKKENDSKILIGEFEF
;
A
#
# COMPACT_ATOMS: atom_id res chain seq x y z
N MET A 1 37.23 42.48 32.66
CA MET A 1 37.44 41.05 32.99
C MET A 1 36.16 40.28 32.67
N LYS A 2 36.28 39.17 31.91
CA LYS A 2 35.30 38.07 31.65
C LYS A 2 33.98 38.50 30.94
N LYS A 3 33.74 38.36 29.63
CA LYS A 3 33.86 37.25 28.63
C LYS A 3 32.86 36.09 28.85
N ILE A 4 32.17 35.68 27.76
CA ILE A 4 31.49 34.38 27.45
C ILE A 4 29.98 34.33 27.84
N ASN A 5 28.98 34.02 26.98
CA ASN A 5 28.92 33.46 25.62
C ASN A 5 27.65 33.92 24.88
N SER A 6 27.82 34.28 23.60
CA SER A 6 26.75 34.32 22.60
C SER A 6 26.52 32.89 22.10
N LEU A 7 25.33 32.33 22.32
CA LEU A 7 24.93 31.06 21.72
C LEU A 7 24.35 31.38 20.33
N ILE A 8 25.19 31.27 19.30
CA ILE A 8 24.73 31.24 17.91
C ILE A 8 24.10 29.86 17.70
N THR A 9 22.77 29.80 17.73
CA THR A 9 22.02 28.62 17.33
C THR A 9 22.08 28.54 15.81
N THR A 10 23.02 27.76 15.27
CA THR A 10 23.05 27.40 13.86
C THR A 10 21.84 26.51 13.58
N LEU A 11 20.78 27.08 13.01
CA LEU A 11 19.68 26.31 12.42
C LEU A 11 20.27 25.56 11.21
N LEU A 12 20.53 24.26 11.37
CA LEU A 12 20.81 23.35 10.26
C LEU A 12 19.49 23.12 9.51
N PHE A 13 19.31 23.88 8.43
CA PHE A 13 18.21 23.68 7.49
C PHE A 13 18.50 22.46 6.61
N SER A 14 17.92 21.30 6.94
CA SER A 14 17.88 20.17 6.02
C SER A 14 16.77 20.38 5.00
N VAL A 15 17.14 20.86 3.81
CA VAL A 15 16.25 20.83 2.65
C VAL A 15 16.24 19.38 2.14
N ALA A 16 15.09 18.72 2.23
CA ALA A 16 14.98 17.31 1.88
C ALA A 16 14.88 17.12 0.36
N PHE A 17 16.05 17.10 -0.27
CA PHE A 17 16.27 16.54 -1.62
C PHE A 17 16.82 15.12 -1.49
N ALA A 18 16.99 14.41 -2.62
CA ALA A 18 17.45 13.01 -2.67
C ALA A 18 18.47 12.71 -1.57
N GLN A 19 18.08 11.86 -0.61
CA GLN A 19 18.86 11.53 0.59
C GLN A 19 19.57 10.20 0.39
N ILE A 20 20.65 9.97 1.14
CA ILE A 20 21.24 8.64 1.22
C ILE A 20 20.21 7.73 1.91
N PRO A 21 19.73 6.68 1.22
CA PRO A 21 18.60 5.93 1.73
C PRO A 21 19.10 4.90 2.76
N THR A 22 18.32 4.70 3.83
CA THR A 22 18.63 3.72 4.88
C THR A 22 17.91 2.41 4.63
N LEU A 23 18.63 1.30 4.67
CA LEU A 23 18.03 -0.03 4.50
C LEU A 23 17.36 -0.48 5.81
N GLU A 24 16.05 -0.63 5.78
CA GLU A 24 15.29 -1.19 6.89
C GLU A 24 15.39 -2.72 6.84
N VAL A 25 15.74 -3.31 7.98
CA VAL A 25 15.93 -4.76 8.16
C VAL A 25 15.36 -5.18 9.50
N GLU A 26 14.76 -6.38 9.52
CA GLU A 26 13.90 -6.89 10.58
C GLU A 26 14.54 -7.05 11.98
N ASN A 27 13.74 -6.77 13.02
CA ASN A 27 13.90 -7.23 14.41
C ASN A 27 15.22 -6.90 15.13
N GLN A 28 15.94 -5.87 14.67
CA GLN A 28 17.11 -5.37 15.40
C GLN A 28 16.95 -3.89 15.73
N LYS A 29 17.04 -3.57 17.03
CA LYS A 29 16.98 -2.19 17.56
C LYS A 29 18.17 -1.32 17.11
N LYS A 30 19.13 -1.85 16.33
CA LYS A 30 20.26 -1.13 15.72
C LYS A 30 20.66 -1.79 14.38
N HIS A 31 20.88 -0.97 13.36
CA HIS A 31 21.24 -1.28 11.97
C HIS A 31 22.06 -2.57 11.76
N PRO A 32 21.46 -3.68 11.27
CA PRO A 32 22.23 -4.88 10.96
C PRO A 32 23.02 -4.71 9.66
N VAL A 33 22.48 -4.04 8.63
CA VAL A 33 23.15 -3.92 7.33
C VAL A 33 23.85 -2.58 7.21
N ILE A 34 25.13 -2.62 6.80
CA ILE A 34 26.02 -1.46 6.73
C ILE A 34 26.06 -0.97 5.28
N LEU A 35 25.81 0.33 5.05
CA LEU A 35 26.12 0.96 3.77
C LEU A 35 27.65 1.07 3.63
N GLN A 36 28.24 0.16 2.86
CA GLN A 36 29.68 0.02 2.71
C GLN A 36 30.25 0.98 1.66
N GLU A 37 29.49 1.24 0.59
CA GLU A 37 29.90 2.11 -0.51
C GLU A 37 28.71 2.91 -1.05
N ALA A 38 28.95 4.18 -1.34
CA ALA A 38 28.05 5.05 -2.08
C ALA A 38 28.83 5.76 -3.19
N LYS A 39 28.44 5.51 -4.44
CA LYS A 39 28.97 6.18 -5.63
C LYS A 39 27.85 6.94 -6.33
N ILE A 40 28.03 8.24 -6.54
CA ILE A 40 27.00 9.12 -7.10
C ILE A 40 27.57 9.88 -8.30
N ASP A 41 27.04 9.57 -9.47
CA ASP A 41 27.40 10.18 -10.75
C ASP A 41 26.27 11.11 -11.23
N ILE A 42 26.54 12.40 -11.41
CA ILE A 42 25.54 13.42 -11.79
C ILE A 42 25.94 14.11 -13.09
N LYS A 43 25.11 14.00 -14.12
CA LYS A 43 25.30 14.68 -15.41
C LYS A 43 24.25 15.77 -15.58
N ILE A 44 24.69 16.99 -15.90
CA ILE A 44 23.83 18.16 -16.10
C ILE A 44 24.09 18.76 -17.48
N LEU A 45 23.00 19.06 -18.19
CA LEU A 45 22.98 19.70 -19.51
C LEU A 45 21.89 20.76 -19.51
N GLY A 46 22.30 22.04 -19.55
CA GLY A 46 21.36 23.15 -19.34
C GLY A 46 20.65 22.97 -18.00
N ASN A 47 19.33 22.75 -18.05
CA ASN A 47 18.50 22.49 -16.88
C ASN A 47 18.05 21.03 -16.74
N LEU A 48 18.62 20.09 -17.49
CA LEU A 48 18.30 18.67 -17.38
C LEU A 48 19.42 17.97 -16.61
N ALA A 49 19.06 17.24 -15.56
CA ALA A 49 20.00 16.48 -14.74
C ALA A 49 19.64 14.99 -14.71
N THR A 50 20.65 14.14 -14.86
CA THR A 50 20.56 12.69 -14.64
C THR A 50 21.48 12.32 -13.49
N THR A 51 20.94 11.69 -12.45
CA THR A 51 21.73 11.19 -11.32
C THR A 51 21.68 9.67 -11.30
N THR A 52 22.84 9.04 -11.19
CA THR A 52 23.00 7.60 -11.04
C THR A 52 23.71 7.33 -9.71
N ALA A 53 22.99 6.74 -8.76
CA ALA A 53 23.49 6.39 -7.45
C ALA A 53 23.65 4.87 -7.32
N THR A 54 24.85 4.42 -6.96
CA THR A 54 25.19 3.02 -6.71
C THR A 54 25.51 2.84 -5.23
N TYR A 55 24.80 1.91 -4.58
CA TYR A 55 24.94 1.63 -3.14
C TYR A 55 25.30 0.17 -2.93
N THR A 56 26.34 -0.10 -2.12
CA THR A 56 26.71 -1.44 -1.68
C THR A 56 26.40 -1.62 -0.22
N PHE A 57 25.57 -2.61 0.10
CA PHE A 57 25.12 -2.95 1.43
C PHE A 57 25.77 -4.25 1.89
N TYR A 58 26.37 -4.25 3.08
CA TYR A 58 27.02 -5.42 3.69
C TYR A 58 26.20 -5.95 4.88
N ASN A 59 25.94 -7.25 4.89
CA ASN A 59 25.29 -7.95 5.99
C ASN A 59 26.36 -8.62 6.90
N PRO A 60 26.66 -8.06 8.07
CA PRO A 60 27.58 -8.63 9.06
C PRO A 60 26.95 -9.77 9.87
N SER A 61 25.67 -10.09 9.71
CA SER A 61 25.02 -11.15 10.47
C SER A 61 25.32 -12.54 9.89
N ASN A 62 25.00 -13.57 10.67
CA ASN A 62 25.11 -14.99 10.27
C ASN A 62 23.78 -15.53 9.72
N ARG A 63 22.88 -14.65 9.26
CA ARG A 63 21.62 -15.03 8.63
C ARG A 63 21.47 -14.29 7.30
N ILE A 64 20.75 -14.91 6.37
CA ILE A 64 20.25 -14.22 5.19
C ILE A 64 19.21 -13.18 5.65
N LEU A 65 19.23 -12.00 5.05
CA LEU A 65 18.31 -10.91 5.37
C LEU A 65 17.56 -10.46 4.11
N GLU A 66 16.34 -9.99 4.29
CA GLU A 66 15.67 -9.10 3.33
C GLU A 66 15.94 -7.65 3.73
N GLY A 67 16.21 -6.80 2.75
CA GLY A 67 16.30 -5.35 2.95
C GLY A 67 15.20 -4.61 2.20
N LYS A 68 14.51 -3.72 2.89
CA LYS A 68 13.55 -2.78 2.29
C LYS A 68 14.13 -1.37 2.33
N LEU A 69 14.15 -0.71 1.18
CA LEU A 69 14.61 0.67 1.03
C LEU A 69 13.46 1.52 0.52
N THR A 70 13.06 2.53 1.29
CA THR A 70 12.03 3.51 0.87
C THR A 70 12.64 4.90 0.89
N PHE A 71 12.50 5.64 -0.20
CA PHE A 71 13.05 6.99 -0.31
C PHE A 71 12.12 7.90 -1.13
N PRO A 72 11.91 9.16 -0.68
CA PRO A 72 11.21 10.16 -1.47
C PRO A 72 12.12 10.72 -2.56
N LEU A 73 11.53 11.10 -3.69
CA LEU A 73 12.19 11.93 -4.70
C LEU A 73 11.58 13.34 -4.74
N PRO A 74 12.34 14.36 -5.16
CA PRO A 74 11.82 15.73 -5.30
C PRO A 74 10.69 15.83 -6.32
N GLU A 75 9.98 16.94 -6.28
CA GLU A 75 8.89 17.22 -7.21
C GLU A 75 9.35 17.14 -8.68
N GLY A 76 8.64 16.37 -9.50
CA GLY A 76 8.96 16.22 -10.92
C GLY A 76 10.11 15.26 -11.23
N VAL A 77 10.65 14.56 -10.22
CA VAL A 77 11.71 13.55 -10.36
C VAL A 77 11.09 12.16 -10.30
N SER A 78 11.58 11.25 -11.17
CA SER A 78 11.15 9.86 -11.21
C SER A 78 12.31 8.92 -11.55
N VAL A 79 12.20 7.66 -11.13
CA VAL A 79 13.17 6.60 -11.42
C VAL A 79 13.02 6.10 -12.85
N SER A 80 14.15 6.04 -13.56
CA SER A 80 14.26 5.64 -14.96
C SER A 80 15.27 4.52 -15.20
N GLY A 81 15.86 3.99 -14.13
CA GLY A 81 16.77 2.86 -14.20
C GLY A 81 17.00 2.25 -12.83
N TYR A 82 17.09 0.92 -12.82
CA TYR A 82 17.46 0.13 -11.66
C TYR A 82 18.39 -1.00 -12.11
N ALA A 83 19.38 -1.33 -11.31
CA ALA A 83 20.20 -2.51 -11.52
C ALA A 83 20.55 -3.15 -10.19
N LEU A 84 20.74 -4.47 -10.21
CA LEU A 84 21.15 -5.28 -9.07
C LEU A 84 22.41 -6.07 -9.45
N ASP A 85 23.31 -6.29 -8.50
CA ASP A 85 24.46 -7.15 -8.70
C ASP A 85 24.05 -8.62 -8.84
N ILE A 86 24.37 -9.20 -9.99
CA ILE A 86 24.17 -10.61 -10.29
C ILE A 86 25.50 -11.18 -10.75
N ASN A 87 26.01 -12.18 -10.04
CA ASN A 87 27.29 -12.83 -10.34
C ASN A 87 28.47 -11.84 -10.51
N GLY A 88 28.50 -10.80 -9.67
CA GLY A 88 29.55 -9.77 -9.66
C GLY A 88 29.43 -8.69 -10.75
N LYS A 89 28.32 -8.66 -11.51
CA LYS A 89 28.03 -7.62 -12.52
C LYS A 89 26.68 -6.97 -12.24
N LEU A 90 26.58 -5.66 -12.44
CA LEU A 90 25.29 -4.96 -12.38
C LEU A 90 24.44 -5.36 -13.59
N ARG A 91 23.28 -5.96 -13.34
CA ARG A 91 22.29 -6.31 -14.35
C ARG A 91 21.16 -5.30 -14.31
N ASN A 92 20.89 -4.68 -15.46
CA ASN A 92 19.78 -3.75 -15.61
C ASN A 92 18.44 -4.45 -15.45
N ALA A 93 17.56 -3.80 -14.72
CA ALA A 93 16.18 -4.19 -14.54
C ALA A 93 15.36 -3.92 -15.79
N VAL A 94 14.31 -4.71 -15.96
CA VAL A 94 13.36 -4.57 -17.06
C VAL A 94 11.99 -4.14 -16.54
N PRO A 95 11.28 -3.30 -17.28
CA PRO A 95 9.94 -2.85 -16.95
C PRO A 95 8.89 -3.95 -17.08
N VAL A 96 8.02 -4.05 -16.08
CA VAL A 96 6.94 -5.04 -15.98
C VAL A 96 5.72 -4.36 -15.33
N PRO A 97 4.47 -4.73 -15.68
CA PRO A 97 3.28 -4.26 -14.93
C PRO A 97 3.45 -4.50 -13.43
N LYS A 98 3.09 -3.53 -12.60
CA LYS A 98 3.39 -3.53 -11.16
C LYS A 98 2.87 -4.77 -10.45
N GLU A 99 1.62 -5.15 -10.69
CA GLU A 99 1.02 -6.38 -10.18
C GLU A 99 1.77 -7.64 -10.61
N ARG A 100 2.24 -7.67 -11.87
CA ARG A 100 2.96 -8.82 -12.43
C ARG A 100 4.38 -8.88 -11.88
N ALA A 101 5.02 -7.74 -11.66
CA ALA A 101 6.33 -7.67 -11.04
C ALA A 101 6.26 -8.19 -9.60
N LYS A 102 5.21 -7.83 -8.85
CA LYS A 102 4.97 -8.34 -7.49
C LYS A 102 4.68 -9.85 -7.49
N GLU A 103 3.80 -10.32 -8.37
CA GLU A 103 3.49 -11.75 -8.56
C GLU A 103 4.76 -12.58 -8.81
N VAL A 104 5.60 -12.11 -9.75
CA VAL A 104 6.84 -12.79 -10.13
C VAL A 104 7.88 -12.72 -9.02
N PHE A 105 8.08 -11.55 -8.41
CA PHE A 105 9.00 -11.38 -7.29
C PHE A 105 8.70 -12.37 -6.16
N GLU A 106 7.46 -12.45 -5.71
CA GLU A 106 7.04 -13.33 -4.62
C GLU A 106 7.06 -14.82 -5.00
N SER A 107 6.84 -15.15 -6.28
CA SER A 107 6.96 -16.54 -6.77
C SER A 107 8.43 -17.00 -6.78
N ILE A 108 9.35 -16.10 -7.11
CA ILE A 108 10.79 -16.37 -7.16
C ILE A 108 11.40 -16.42 -5.76
N GLU A 109 11.00 -15.50 -4.89
CA GLU A 109 11.44 -15.45 -3.48
C GLU A 109 11.15 -16.77 -2.76
N ARG A 110 10.00 -17.40 -3.01
CA ARG A 110 9.64 -18.73 -2.48
C ARG A 110 10.61 -19.85 -2.89
N ARG A 111 11.33 -19.68 -4.01
CA ARG A 111 12.36 -20.62 -4.46
C ARG A 111 13.75 -20.30 -3.88
N ASN A 112 13.85 -19.30 -2.99
CA ASN A 112 15.10 -18.78 -2.44
C ASN A 112 16.09 -18.32 -3.53
N VAL A 113 15.56 -17.73 -4.60
CA VAL A 113 16.34 -17.10 -5.68
C VAL A 113 16.36 -15.59 -5.47
N ASP A 114 17.25 -14.87 -6.16
CA ASP A 114 17.61 -13.47 -5.93
C ASP A 114 16.90 -12.51 -6.92
N PRO A 115 15.65 -12.06 -6.69
CA PRO A 115 15.06 -11.00 -7.47
C PRO A 115 15.34 -9.62 -6.86
N GLY A 116 15.47 -8.62 -7.73
CA GLY A 116 15.42 -7.21 -7.36
C GLY A 116 14.18 -6.55 -7.92
N ILE A 117 13.50 -5.69 -7.16
CA ILE A 117 12.36 -4.92 -7.64
C ILE A 117 12.46 -3.47 -7.16
N ILE A 118 12.07 -2.51 -8.00
CA ILE A 118 11.80 -1.13 -7.60
C ILE A 118 10.43 -0.67 -8.12
N GLU A 119 9.70 0.04 -7.27
CA GLU A 119 8.31 0.42 -7.49
C GLU A 119 8.08 1.85 -6.98
N LYS A 120 7.20 2.60 -7.64
CA LYS A 120 6.64 3.84 -7.09
C LYS A 120 5.44 3.49 -6.21
N VAL A 121 5.44 3.94 -4.96
CA VAL A 121 4.30 3.82 -4.03
C VAL A 121 3.55 5.15 -3.95
N GLU A 122 2.53 5.26 -3.10
CA GLU A 122 1.78 6.51 -2.94
C GLU A 122 2.68 7.72 -2.62
N GLY A 123 2.28 8.89 -3.14
CA GLY A 123 3.12 10.08 -3.15
C GLY A 123 4.25 10.01 -4.19
N ASN A 124 5.32 10.76 -3.95
CA ASN A 124 6.55 10.65 -4.73
C ASN A 124 7.60 9.78 -4.02
N ASN A 125 7.17 8.61 -3.56
CA ASN A 125 7.99 7.65 -2.83
C ASN A 125 8.32 6.44 -3.71
N PHE A 126 9.57 5.98 -3.63
CA PHE A 126 10.04 4.79 -4.30
C PHE A 126 10.46 3.75 -3.27
N ARG A 127 10.13 2.50 -3.56
CA ARG A 127 10.41 1.35 -2.70
C ARG A 127 11.16 0.31 -3.51
N THR A 128 12.28 -0.16 -2.97
CA THR A 128 12.96 -1.35 -3.48
C THR A 128 13.09 -2.41 -2.39
N ARG A 129 12.91 -3.67 -2.78
CA ARG A 129 13.12 -4.85 -1.94
C ARG A 129 14.30 -5.62 -2.52
N ILE A 130 15.20 -6.00 -1.62
CA ILE A 130 16.42 -6.73 -1.95
C ILE A 130 16.39 -8.01 -1.12
N TYR A 131 16.18 -9.13 -1.79
CA TYR A 131 16.28 -10.45 -1.19
C TYR A 131 17.03 -11.37 -2.15
N PRO A 132 17.89 -12.26 -1.63
CA PRO A 132 18.51 -12.27 -0.31
C PRO A 132 19.69 -11.29 -0.24
N ILE A 133 19.96 -10.77 0.96
CA ILE A 133 21.25 -10.18 1.33
C ILE A 133 22.05 -11.27 2.05
N PRO A 134 23.10 -11.84 1.42
CA PRO A 134 23.77 -13.04 1.93
C PRO A 134 24.38 -12.80 3.32
N GLN A 135 24.40 -13.84 4.16
CA GLN A 135 25.15 -13.81 5.42
C GLN A 135 26.62 -13.48 5.15
N LYS A 136 27.21 -12.57 5.92
CA LYS A 136 28.60 -12.12 5.73
C LYS A 136 28.93 -11.69 4.29
N GLY A 137 27.93 -11.27 3.53
CA GLY A 137 28.07 -10.88 2.12
C GLY A 137 27.47 -9.51 1.84
N SER A 138 27.59 -9.09 0.58
CA SER A 138 27.11 -7.79 0.13
C SER A 138 26.14 -7.91 -1.04
N ARG A 139 25.32 -6.87 -1.21
CA ARG A 139 24.49 -6.61 -2.40
C ARG A 139 24.71 -5.19 -2.85
N THR A 140 24.79 -4.98 -4.15
CA THR A 140 24.94 -3.67 -4.78
C THR A 140 23.74 -3.37 -5.65
N ILE A 141 23.11 -2.22 -5.41
CA ILE A 141 22.05 -1.69 -6.25
C ILE A 141 22.51 -0.42 -6.96
N GLN A 142 21.89 -0.13 -8.09
CA GLN A 142 22.03 1.14 -8.79
C GLN A 142 20.66 1.71 -9.11
N ILE A 143 20.48 3.01 -8.86
CA ILE A 143 19.24 3.74 -9.11
C ILE A 143 19.59 4.93 -10.00
N THR A 144 18.87 5.09 -11.12
CA THR A 144 18.98 6.24 -12.01
C THR A 144 17.67 7.02 -12.01
N TYR A 145 17.77 8.35 -11.87
CA TYR A 145 16.62 9.25 -11.94
C TYR A 145 16.95 10.54 -12.70
N HIS A 146 15.90 11.15 -13.24
CA HIS A 146 15.98 12.37 -14.04
C HIS A 146 15.26 13.53 -13.38
N GLN A 147 15.83 14.72 -13.48
CA GLN A 147 15.30 15.95 -12.88
C GLN A 147 15.38 17.13 -13.86
N GLU A 148 14.31 17.91 -13.90
CA GLU A 148 14.32 19.25 -14.50
C GLU A 148 14.66 20.28 -13.41
N LEU A 149 15.75 21.01 -13.61
CA LEU A 149 16.21 22.04 -12.69
C LEU A 149 15.36 23.31 -12.84
N LYS A 150 15.02 23.88 -11.68
CA LYS A 150 14.22 25.10 -11.57
C LYS A 150 15.12 26.33 -11.52
N ASN A 151 14.53 27.48 -11.84
CA ASN A 151 15.18 28.77 -11.68
C ASN A 151 15.25 29.16 -10.20
N VAL A 152 16.43 29.56 -9.75
CA VAL A 152 16.62 30.31 -8.51
C VAL A 152 17.39 31.57 -8.89
N ASP A 153 16.76 32.73 -8.71
CA ASP A 153 17.20 34.00 -9.30
C ASP A 153 17.43 33.90 -10.81
N SER A 154 18.65 34.15 -11.28
CA SER A 154 19.05 34.11 -12.68
C SER A 154 19.66 32.79 -13.15
N ASP A 155 19.84 31.80 -12.27
CA ASP A 155 20.56 30.55 -12.54
C ASP A 155 19.65 29.32 -12.39
N TYR A 156 20.08 28.16 -12.91
CA TYR A 156 19.50 26.87 -12.53
C TYR A 156 20.14 26.37 -11.24
N GLN A 157 19.40 25.64 -10.41
CA GLN A 157 19.94 25.07 -9.18
C GLN A 157 19.77 23.54 -9.14
N TYR A 158 20.84 22.83 -8.80
CA TYR A 158 20.83 21.42 -8.44
C TYR A 158 21.15 21.26 -6.95
N SER A 159 20.43 20.37 -6.27
CA SER A 159 20.62 20.06 -4.85
C SER A 159 20.60 18.55 -4.61
N LEU A 160 21.56 18.04 -3.84
CA LEU A 160 21.61 16.66 -3.37
C LEU A 160 21.85 16.67 -1.86
N SER A 161 20.96 16.01 -1.11
CA SER A 161 21.06 15.96 0.35
C SER A 161 21.77 14.70 0.80
N PHE A 162 22.55 14.80 1.88
CA PHE A 162 23.12 13.63 2.53
C PHE A 162 22.58 13.47 3.96
N ALA A 163 21.40 14.02 4.24
CA ALA A 163 20.74 13.86 5.53
C ALA A 163 20.66 12.38 5.93
N ASN A 164 20.87 12.11 7.23
CA ASN A 164 20.91 10.77 7.82
C ASN A 164 22.08 9.88 7.38
N ALA A 165 23.09 10.41 6.68
CA ALA A 165 24.30 9.66 6.37
C ALA A 165 25.06 9.28 7.65
N THR A 166 25.09 7.97 7.95
CA THR A 166 26.12 7.40 8.82
C THR A 166 27.46 7.47 8.11
N THR A 167 28.57 7.29 8.85
CA THR A 167 29.90 7.16 8.25
C THR A 167 29.91 6.11 7.13
N ILE A 168 30.33 6.52 5.93
CA ILE A 168 30.37 5.68 4.72
C ILE A 168 31.82 5.28 4.45
N PRO A 169 32.17 3.99 4.52
CA PRO A 169 33.55 3.54 4.33
C PRO A 169 34.15 3.94 2.98
N LYS A 170 33.36 3.91 1.90
CA LYS A 170 33.77 4.35 0.56
C LYS A 170 32.74 5.30 -0.04
N PHE A 171 33.13 6.54 -0.26
CA PHE A 171 32.26 7.56 -0.85
C PHE A 171 32.90 8.13 -2.12
N ASN A 172 32.16 8.16 -3.22
CA ASN A 172 32.55 8.84 -4.45
C ASN A 172 31.38 9.69 -4.97
N LEU A 173 31.67 10.94 -5.28
CA LEU A 173 30.71 11.87 -5.87
C LEU A 173 31.38 12.55 -7.06
N LYS A 174 30.72 12.49 -8.22
CA LYS A 174 31.21 13.10 -9.45
C LYS A 174 30.10 13.83 -10.18
N VAL A 175 30.37 15.08 -10.55
CA VAL A 175 29.42 15.95 -11.26
C VAL A 175 30.04 16.41 -12.58
N TRP A 176 29.30 16.24 -13.68
CA TRP A 176 29.62 16.78 -14.99
C TRP A 176 28.57 17.81 -15.38
N ILE A 177 28.99 19.03 -15.74
CA ILE A 177 28.11 20.09 -16.22
C ILE A 177 28.56 20.47 -17.64
N SER A 178 27.67 20.27 -18.62
CA SER A 178 27.90 20.57 -20.04
C SER A 178 27.24 21.91 -20.44
N GLU A 179 27.67 22.45 -21.58
CA GLU A 179 27.04 23.62 -22.23
C GLU A 179 27.00 24.93 -21.42
N THR A 180 27.87 25.07 -20.41
CA THR A 180 27.95 26.29 -19.60
C THR A 180 29.32 26.95 -19.79
N ALA A 181 29.33 28.18 -20.34
CA ALA A 181 30.58 28.92 -20.60
C ALA A 181 31.26 29.40 -19.30
N THR A 182 30.45 29.73 -18.29
CA THR A 182 30.85 30.22 -16.98
C THR A 182 31.02 29.07 -15.98
N VAL A 183 31.86 29.28 -14.98
CA VAL A 183 32.08 28.29 -13.92
C VAL A 183 30.81 28.15 -13.06
N PRO A 184 30.32 26.92 -12.84
CA PRO A 184 29.23 26.66 -11.88
C PRO A 184 29.64 27.08 -10.47
N LYS A 185 28.71 27.65 -9.70
CA LYS A 185 28.99 28.08 -8.32
C LYS A 185 28.51 27.02 -7.33
N ILE A 186 29.32 26.74 -6.33
CA ILE A 186 28.97 25.83 -5.23
C ILE A 186 28.45 26.70 -4.08
N LEU A 187 27.20 26.49 -3.68
CA LEU A 187 26.56 27.20 -2.57
C LEU A 187 26.69 26.43 -1.25
N GLU A 188 26.60 25.10 -1.32
CA GLU A 188 26.85 24.19 -0.20
C GLU A 188 27.81 23.10 -0.67
N ASN A 189 28.84 22.85 0.14
CA ASN A 189 29.96 21.99 -0.25
C ASN A 189 30.04 20.82 0.73
N PRO A 190 29.94 19.56 0.26
CA PRO A 190 29.85 18.40 1.16
C PRO A 190 30.98 18.30 2.18
N ASP A 191 32.19 18.77 1.82
CA ASP A 191 33.36 18.74 2.69
C ASP A 191 34.36 19.90 2.50
N GLY A 192 34.00 20.91 1.69
CA GLY A 192 34.85 22.04 1.34
C GLY A 192 35.89 21.77 0.23
N SER A 193 36.12 20.51 -0.16
CA SER A 193 37.12 20.13 -1.18
C SER A 193 36.53 19.94 -2.58
N PHE A 194 35.20 19.88 -2.70
CA PHE A 194 34.52 19.77 -3.99
C PHE A 194 34.72 21.05 -4.82
N ALA A 195 35.31 20.94 -6.01
CA ALA A 195 35.62 22.08 -6.87
C ALA A 195 35.55 21.72 -8.35
N PHE A 196 34.97 22.60 -9.17
CA PHE A 196 34.85 22.41 -10.62
C PHE A 196 36.15 22.77 -11.36
N GLN A 197 36.59 21.86 -12.22
CA GLN A 197 37.68 22.05 -13.16
C GLN A 197 37.15 21.96 -14.59
N LYS A 198 37.69 22.79 -15.49
CA LYS A 198 37.29 22.78 -16.89
C LYS A 198 38.02 21.67 -17.64
N GLN A 199 37.29 20.78 -18.29
CA GLN A 199 37.82 19.74 -19.17
C GLN A 199 37.07 19.76 -20.51
N GLY A 200 37.70 20.31 -21.55
CA GLY A 200 37.05 20.52 -22.85
C GLY A 200 35.86 21.49 -22.75
N ASN A 201 34.67 21.02 -23.16
CA ASN A 201 33.41 21.77 -23.09
C ASN A 201 32.57 21.44 -21.84
N GLN A 202 33.18 20.85 -20.82
CA GLN A 202 32.52 20.42 -19.60
C GLN A 202 33.24 20.94 -18.35
N TRP A 203 32.48 21.15 -17.28
CA TRP A 203 32.98 21.35 -15.94
C TRP A 203 32.80 20.06 -15.15
N ILE A 204 33.88 19.61 -14.49
CA ILE A 204 33.89 18.37 -13.74
C ILE A 204 34.37 18.64 -12.32
N ALA A 205 33.65 18.13 -11.34
CA ALA A 205 34.04 18.12 -9.93
C ALA A 205 33.91 16.69 -9.40
N GLU A 206 34.89 16.26 -8.61
CA GLU A 206 34.92 14.91 -8.04
C GLU A 206 35.50 14.94 -6.64
N ILE A 207 34.91 14.17 -5.73
CA ILE A 207 35.51 13.82 -4.44
C ILE A 207 35.43 12.31 -4.25
N ALA A 208 36.52 11.74 -3.72
CA ALA A 208 36.59 10.36 -3.27
C ALA A 208 37.13 10.36 -1.85
N LYS A 209 36.41 9.73 -0.93
CA LYS A 209 36.71 9.76 0.52
C LYS A 209 36.55 8.36 1.12
N SER A 210 37.33 8.13 2.16
CA SER A 210 37.23 6.94 3.02
C SER A 210 36.69 7.35 4.39
N ASP A 211 35.84 6.50 4.96
CA ASP A 211 35.18 6.72 6.27
C ASP A 211 34.54 8.11 6.37
N PHE A 212 33.83 8.49 5.31
CA PHE A 212 33.30 9.83 5.14
C PHE A 212 32.02 10.03 5.93
N THR A 213 31.97 11.08 6.74
CA THR A 213 30.76 11.58 7.39
C THR A 213 30.53 13.00 6.89
N THR A 214 29.41 13.22 6.21
CA THR A 214 29.07 14.52 5.61
C THR A 214 28.25 15.36 6.58
N ASN A 215 28.56 16.65 6.63
CA ASN A 215 27.87 17.62 7.50
C ASN A 215 27.01 18.63 6.71
N GLU A 216 27.16 18.69 5.37
CA GLU A 216 26.46 19.62 4.50
C GLU A 216 25.95 18.92 3.24
N SER A 217 24.89 19.47 2.63
CA SER A 217 24.38 18.99 1.33
C SER A 217 25.26 19.51 0.18
N LEU A 218 25.07 18.98 -1.03
CA LEU A 218 25.63 19.60 -2.25
C LEU A 218 24.57 20.54 -2.83
N LYS A 219 24.89 21.83 -2.99
CA LYS A 219 24.09 22.77 -3.79
C LYS A 219 24.96 23.48 -4.81
N VAL A 220 24.57 23.38 -6.08
CA VAL A 220 25.30 23.97 -7.21
C VAL A 220 24.35 24.83 -8.03
N THR A 221 24.79 26.04 -8.38
CA THR A 221 24.12 26.85 -9.40
C THR A 221 24.82 26.71 -10.74
N ILE A 222 24.00 26.59 -11.78
CA ILE A 222 24.40 26.47 -13.18
C ILE A 222 23.94 27.76 -13.88
N PRO A 223 24.87 28.65 -14.24
CA PRO A 223 24.53 29.89 -14.92
C PRO A 223 23.81 29.66 -16.25
N LYS A 224 22.83 30.51 -16.56
CA LYS A 224 22.11 30.46 -17.84
C LYS A 224 22.95 31.07 -18.96
N ASN A 225 22.91 30.46 -20.15
CA ASN A 225 23.36 31.13 -21.37
C ASN A 225 22.26 32.11 -21.81
N GLN A 226 22.59 33.41 -21.88
CA GLN A 226 21.62 34.49 -22.09
C GLN A 226 21.04 34.58 -23.53
N ASN A 227 21.46 33.74 -24.47
CA ASN A 227 21.07 33.86 -25.88
C ASN A 227 20.57 32.52 -26.49
N SER A 228 19.31 32.53 -26.94
CA SER A 228 18.56 31.52 -27.71
C SER A 228 18.04 30.27 -26.99
N SER A 229 16.89 29.76 -27.46
CA SER A 229 16.31 28.48 -27.03
C SER A 229 17.33 27.36 -27.28
N ASN A 230 17.76 26.68 -26.21
CA ASN A 230 18.63 25.51 -26.34
C ASN A 230 17.75 24.31 -26.67
N VAL A 231 17.80 23.90 -27.94
CA VAL A 231 17.12 22.71 -28.44
C VAL A 231 18.14 21.59 -28.57
N VAL A 232 17.89 20.49 -27.88
CA VAL A 232 18.71 19.28 -27.95
C VAL A 232 17.90 18.13 -28.52
N LEU A 233 18.51 17.35 -29.39
CA LEU A 233 17.90 16.25 -30.14
C LEU A 233 18.56 14.93 -29.77
N GLN A 234 17.73 13.93 -29.49
CA GLN A 234 18.14 12.53 -29.42
C GLN A 234 17.52 11.78 -30.61
N LYS A 235 18.37 11.16 -31.43
CA LYS A 235 17.92 10.40 -32.59
C LYS A 235 17.06 9.21 -32.17
N ALA A 236 15.92 9.04 -32.83
CA ALA A 236 15.04 7.88 -32.71
C ALA A 236 15.16 7.00 -33.97
N SER A 237 14.13 6.20 -34.28
CA SER A 237 14.08 5.38 -35.50
C SER A 237 13.77 6.22 -36.74
N GLY A 238 14.46 5.96 -37.86
CA GLY A 238 14.23 6.66 -39.12
C GLY A 238 14.71 8.11 -39.09
N ASP A 239 13.85 9.03 -39.51
CA ASP A 239 14.07 10.49 -39.54
C ASP A 239 13.52 11.22 -38.30
N LYS A 240 13.11 10.46 -37.27
CA LYS A 240 12.50 10.99 -36.05
C LYS A 240 13.53 11.29 -34.97
N PHE A 241 13.26 12.31 -34.17
CA PHE A 241 14.06 12.70 -33.02
C PHE A 241 13.15 13.01 -31.84
N TYR A 242 13.55 12.58 -30.63
CA TYR A 242 13.02 13.19 -29.41
C TYR A 242 13.77 14.49 -29.18
N PHE A 243 13.08 15.53 -28.72
CA PHE A 243 13.71 16.80 -28.41
C PHE A 243 13.34 17.31 -27.03
N ALA A 244 14.26 18.08 -26.46
CA ALA A 244 13.99 18.95 -25.33
C ALA A 244 14.43 20.37 -25.71
N ALA A 245 13.55 21.34 -25.46
CA ALA A 245 13.81 22.74 -25.66
C ALA A 245 13.62 23.48 -24.35
N ASN A 246 14.67 24.19 -23.94
CA ASN A 246 14.61 25.09 -22.81
C ASN A 246 14.43 26.51 -23.32
N VAL A 247 13.36 27.17 -22.87
CA VAL A 247 13.02 28.52 -23.31
C VAL A 247 12.99 29.46 -22.12
N GLY A 248 13.89 30.45 -22.13
CA GLY A 248 13.87 31.57 -21.22
C GLY A 248 12.75 32.53 -21.62
N LEU A 249 11.81 32.76 -20.71
CA LEU A 249 10.71 33.69 -20.90
C LEU A 249 10.56 34.55 -19.65
N ASP A 250 10.38 35.86 -19.89
CA ASP A 250 9.99 36.81 -18.85
C ASP A 250 8.49 37.04 -18.97
N PHE A 251 7.69 36.21 -18.28
CA PHE A 251 6.25 36.43 -18.25
C PHE A 251 5.92 37.68 -17.44
N PRO A 252 4.94 38.51 -17.86
CA PRO A 252 4.52 39.63 -17.06
C PRO A 252 3.93 39.13 -15.74
N VAL A 253 4.46 39.67 -14.65
CA VAL A 253 3.99 39.35 -13.31
C VAL A 253 2.70 40.11 -13.05
N LYS A 254 1.57 39.39 -12.99
CA LYS A 254 0.28 39.94 -12.55
C LYS A 254 -0.09 39.42 -11.18
N GLU A 255 -0.32 40.33 -10.24
CA GLU A 255 -0.87 39.97 -8.93
C GLU A 255 -2.36 39.65 -9.04
N LYS A 256 -2.82 38.68 -8.26
CA LYS A 256 -4.24 38.35 -8.11
C LYS A 256 -4.90 39.26 -7.06
N PRO A 257 -6.23 39.51 -7.14
CA PRO A 257 -6.93 40.27 -6.11
C PRO A 257 -6.90 39.57 -4.75
N LYS A 258 -6.89 40.35 -3.66
CA LYS A 258 -6.95 39.83 -2.29
C LYS A 258 -8.36 39.36 -1.95
N SER A 259 -8.47 38.10 -1.52
CA SER A 259 -9.72 37.50 -1.04
C SER A 259 -10.09 38.06 0.35
N GLN A 260 -11.37 38.34 0.56
CA GLN A 260 -11.92 38.80 1.85
C GLN A 260 -12.49 37.66 2.70
N LYS A 261 -12.87 36.55 2.05
CA LYS A 261 -13.33 35.33 2.73
C LYS A 261 -12.68 34.08 2.14
N ILE A 262 -11.83 33.44 2.93
CA ILE A 262 -11.07 32.24 2.52
C ILE A 262 -11.46 31.03 3.38
N ALA A 263 -11.18 29.84 2.87
CA ALA A 263 -11.14 28.63 3.68
C ALA A 263 -9.72 28.08 3.78
N ILE A 264 -9.33 27.66 4.97
CA ILE A 264 -8.11 26.89 5.20
C ILE A 264 -8.53 25.47 5.53
N ILE A 265 -8.15 24.53 4.67
CA ILE A 265 -8.30 23.09 4.93
C ILE A 265 -6.96 22.58 5.42
N TRP A 266 -6.93 22.15 6.68
CA TRP A 266 -5.74 21.64 7.33
C TRP A 266 -5.84 20.14 7.52
N ASP A 267 -5.01 19.41 6.78
CA ASP A 267 -4.91 17.97 6.91
C ASP A 267 -4.22 17.61 8.24
N ASN A 268 -4.98 17.03 9.17
CA ASN A 268 -4.50 16.59 10.47
C ASN A 268 -4.48 15.06 10.60
N SER A 269 -4.31 14.35 9.49
CA SER A 269 -3.97 12.93 9.49
C SER A 269 -2.62 12.64 10.15
N PHE A 270 -2.32 11.38 10.41
CA PHE A 270 -1.06 10.98 11.01
C PHE A 270 0.15 11.26 10.09
N SER A 271 0.05 11.10 8.77
CA SER A 271 1.13 11.51 7.84
C SER A 271 1.41 13.01 7.90
N GLY A 272 0.37 13.82 8.15
CA GLY A 272 0.47 15.26 8.36
C GLY A 272 1.45 15.66 9.47
N SER A 273 1.74 14.76 10.43
CA SER A 273 2.74 15.02 11.48
C SER A 273 4.17 15.13 10.95
N LYS A 274 4.45 14.61 9.75
CA LYS A 274 5.75 14.68 9.06
C LYS A 274 5.95 15.97 8.28
N ARG A 275 4.90 16.80 8.15
CA ARG A 275 4.95 18.09 7.46
C ARG A 275 5.77 19.10 8.25
N ASN A 276 6.46 19.99 7.54
CA ASN A 276 7.24 21.05 8.17
C ASN A 276 6.33 22.19 8.64
N ARG A 277 5.78 22.04 9.86
CA ARG A 277 4.82 22.98 10.45
C ARG A 277 5.41 24.38 10.64
N ASP A 278 6.70 24.50 10.92
CA ASP A 278 7.33 25.82 11.07
C ASP A 278 7.30 26.61 9.75
N LYS A 279 7.64 25.97 8.63
CA LYS A 279 7.52 26.59 7.30
C LYS A 279 6.07 26.96 6.95
N GLU A 280 5.11 26.12 7.32
CA GLU A 280 3.68 26.40 7.09
C GLU A 280 3.21 27.61 7.92
N LEU A 281 3.62 27.70 9.19
CA LEU A 281 3.32 28.84 10.06
C LEU A 281 4.02 30.12 9.58
N ASP A 282 5.24 30.03 9.08
CA ASP A 282 5.97 31.18 8.51
C ASP A 282 5.29 31.69 7.23
N PHE A 283 4.84 30.78 6.37
CA PHE A 283 4.01 31.15 5.22
C PHE A 283 2.71 31.84 5.65
N LEU A 284 2.00 31.32 6.65
CA LEU A 284 0.78 31.95 7.18
C LEU A 284 1.07 33.30 7.85
N ASN A 285 2.18 33.44 8.59
CA ASN A 285 2.62 34.73 9.15
C ASN A 285 2.79 35.76 8.02
N ALA A 286 3.47 35.39 6.94
CA ALA A 286 3.68 36.27 5.80
C ALA A 286 2.38 36.57 5.05
N TYR A 287 1.50 35.56 4.91
CA TYR A 287 0.18 35.71 4.29
C TYR A 287 -0.69 36.72 5.05
N PHE A 288 -0.86 36.57 6.37
CA PHE A 288 -1.71 37.48 7.15
C PHE A 288 -1.07 38.86 7.39
N ALA A 289 0.26 38.98 7.28
CA ALA A 289 0.91 40.28 7.25
C ALA A 289 0.57 41.07 5.96
N ASP A 290 0.39 40.37 4.83
CA ASP A 290 -0.05 40.96 3.57
C ASP A 290 -1.58 41.14 3.50
N ASN A 291 -2.37 40.11 3.84
CA ASN A 291 -3.83 40.13 3.89
C ASN A 291 -4.33 40.36 5.32
N LYS A 292 -4.21 41.61 5.79
CA LYS A 292 -4.39 41.98 7.20
C LYS A 292 -5.82 41.85 7.73
N ASN A 293 -6.83 41.88 6.86
CA ASN A 293 -8.24 41.83 7.25
C ASN A 293 -8.94 40.81 6.37
N VAL A 294 -9.25 39.64 6.93
CA VAL A 294 -9.83 38.50 6.19
C VAL A 294 -10.62 37.60 7.14
N SER A 295 -11.77 37.10 6.68
CA SER A 295 -12.51 36.05 7.37
C SER A 295 -12.04 34.67 6.90
N VAL A 296 -11.76 33.78 7.84
CA VAL A 296 -11.17 32.46 7.58
C VAL A 296 -12.09 31.37 8.13
N SER A 297 -12.59 30.52 7.24
CA SER A 297 -13.26 29.27 7.62
C SER A 297 -12.21 28.15 7.70
N PHE A 298 -11.86 27.72 8.91
CA PHE A 298 -10.81 26.72 9.17
C PHE A 298 -11.43 25.33 9.39
N SER A 299 -11.10 24.37 8.52
CA SER A 299 -11.60 22.99 8.59
C SER A 299 -10.46 21.99 8.69
N LEU A 300 -10.71 20.90 9.42
CA LEU A 300 -9.77 19.78 9.53
C LEU A 300 -10.15 18.63 8.60
N LEU A 301 -9.13 17.97 8.06
CA LEU A 301 -9.26 16.79 7.22
C LEU A 301 -8.41 15.65 7.79
N ASN A 302 -9.05 14.50 7.98
CA ASN A 302 -8.43 13.21 8.27
C ASN A 302 -9.27 12.14 7.56
N ASN A 303 -9.62 11.05 8.24
CA ASN A 303 -10.59 10.07 7.76
C ASN A 303 -12.03 10.63 7.69
N THR A 304 -12.23 11.86 8.15
CA THR A 304 -13.45 12.66 8.07
C THR A 304 -13.12 14.12 7.74
N PHE A 305 -14.14 14.89 7.33
CA PHE A 305 -14.04 16.34 7.15
C PHE A 305 -14.84 17.05 8.25
N GLU A 306 -14.13 17.77 9.12
CA GLU A 306 -14.71 18.42 10.29
C GLU A 306 -15.38 19.76 9.92
N LYS A 307 -16.39 20.14 10.71
CA LYS A 307 -17.11 21.41 10.52
C LYS A 307 -16.15 22.59 10.68
N ALA A 308 -16.28 23.57 9.78
CA ALA A 308 -15.44 24.76 9.82
C ALA A 308 -15.63 25.59 11.10
N GLU A 309 -14.52 25.98 11.71
CA GLU A 309 -14.41 27.02 12.75
C GLU A 309 -14.16 28.36 12.05
N GLU A 310 -14.85 29.43 12.45
CA GLU A 310 -14.73 30.75 11.81
C GLU A 310 -13.79 31.65 12.61
N PHE A 311 -12.79 32.23 11.95
CA PHE A 311 -11.85 33.20 12.52
C PHE A 311 -11.91 34.51 11.75
N ASN A 312 -11.86 35.64 12.46
CA ASN A 312 -11.75 36.96 11.85
C ASN A 312 -10.37 37.54 12.12
N ILE A 313 -9.55 37.64 11.07
CA ILE A 313 -8.22 38.22 11.16
C ILE A 313 -8.35 39.72 11.00
N SER A 314 -7.79 40.48 11.95
CA SER A 314 -7.78 41.93 11.93
C SER A 314 -6.37 42.45 12.17
N GLN A 315 -5.94 43.43 11.37
CA GLN A 315 -4.57 43.97 11.41
C GLN A 315 -3.47 42.90 11.33
N GLY A 316 -3.75 41.76 10.68
CA GLY A 316 -2.85 40.61 10.57
C GLY A 316 -2.73 39.75 11.84
N ASN A 317 -3.51 40.02 12.89
CA ASN A 317 -3.50 39.22 14.10
C ASN A 317 -4.30 37.92 13.92
N TRP A 318 -3.59 36.80 13.81
CA TRP A 318 -4.15 35.46 13.70
C TRP A 318 -3.74 34.54 14.86
N SER A 319 -3.36 35.13 16.00
CA SER A 319 -2.82 34.41 17.17
C SER A 319 -3.75 33.30 17.69
N GLU A 320 -5.07 33.51 17.66
CA GLU A 320 -6.06 32.50 18.06
C GLU A 320 -6.02 31.27 17.15
N MET A 321 -6.05 31.48 15.83
CA MET A 321 -5.95 30.39 14.85
C MET A 321 -4.56 29.72 14.90
N LYS A 322 -3.48 30.50 15.13
CA LYS A 322 -2.14 29.95 15.33
C LYS A 322 -2.09 29.01 16.54
N ALA A 323 -2.67 29.42 17.67
CA ALA A 323 -2.77 28.59 18.86
C ALA A 323 -3.59 27.32 18.58
N ARG A 324 -4.69 27.44 17.81
CA ARG A 324 -5.49 26.29 17.37
C ARG A 324 -4.66 25.29 16.58
N ILE A 325 -3.85 25.73 15.62
CA ILE A 325 -2.97 24.87 14.80
C ILE A 325 -1.87 24.23 15.64
N LEU A 326 -1.23 24.98 16.54
CA LEU A 326 -0.15 24.47 17.39
C LEU A 326 -0.63 23.34 18.32
N ASN A 327 -1.87 23.44 18.80
CA ASN A 327 -2.50 22.45 19.69
C ASN A 327 -3.15 21.26 18.97
N LEU A 328 -3.11 21.20 17.62
CA LEU A 328 -3.66 20.08 16.87
C LEU A 328 -3.00 18.76 17.22
N LYS A 329 -3.83 17.73 17.29
CA LYS A 329 -3.40 16.33 17.34
C LYS A 329 -3.58 15.75 15.94
N TYR A 330 -2.48 15.20 15.43
CA TYR A 330 -2.42 14.57 14.10
C TYR A 330 -2.72 13.09 14.26
N ASP A 331 -3.78 12.57 13.65
CA ASP A 331 -4.22 11.18 13.85
C ASP A 331 -5.22 10.74 12.78
N GLY A 332 -5.28 9.44 12.55
CA GLY A 332 -6.07 8.83 11.49
C GLY A 332 -5.39 8.89 10.13
N GLY A 333 -5.97 8.15 9.18
CA GLY A 333 -5.63 8.26 7.76
C GLY A 333 -6.30 9.47 7.11
N THR A 334 -6.21 9.57 5.79
CA THR A 334 -6.74 10.69 5.01
C THR A 334 -7.80 10.20 4.02
N ASP A 335 -8.98 10.83 4.06
CA ASP A 335 -10.09 10.56 3.15
C ASP A 335 -10.44 11.79 2.30
N PHE A 336 -9.86 11.91 1.11
CA PHE A 336 -10.22 12.99 0.18
C PHE A 336 -11.65 12.86 -0.38
N GLY A 337 -12.29 11.70 -0.23
CA GLY A 337 -13.71 11.52 -0.52
C GLY A 337 -14.61 12.26 0.46
N ALA A 338 -14.10 12.63 1.65
CA ALA A 338 -14.84 13.38 2.66
C ALA A 338 -14.85 14.91 2.40
N LEU A 339 -13.99 15.42 1.50
CA LEU A 339 -13.89 16.85 1.19
C LEU A 339 -15.22 17.44 0.71
N LYS A 340 -15.53 18.65 1.18
CA LYS A 340 -16.77 19.37 0.85
C LYS A 340 -16.50 20.85 0.55
N GLU A 341 -17.29 21.43 -0.36
CA GLU A 341 -17.29 22.88 -0.57
C GLU A 341 -17.84 23.59 0.68
N ILE A 342 -17.20 24.68 1.05
CA ILE A 342 -17.66 25.59 2.10
C ILE A 342 -18.34 26.78 1.42
N ASN A 343 -19.55 27.12 1.87
CA ASN A 343 -20.38 28.13 1.22
C ASN A 343 -19.83 29.56 1.43
N GLY A 344 -19.86 30.35 0.36
CA GLY A 344 -19.48 31.77 0.38
C GLY A 344 -17.96 32.02 0.42
N ILE A 345 -17.15 30.99 0.19
CA ILE A 345 -15.69 31.12 0.10
C ILE A 345 -15.28 31.64 -1.28
N GLU A 346 -14.29 32.53 -1.31
CA GLU A 346 -13.69 33.06 -2.52
C GLU A 346 -12.49 32.23 -2.99
N GLU A 347 -11.74 31.65 -2.03
CA GLU A 347 -10.51 30.91 -2.27
C GLU A 347 -10.21 29.91 -1.15
N TYR A 348 -9.61 28.76 -1.50
CA TYR A 348 -9.15 27.74 -0.58
C TYR A 348 -7.62 27.72 -0.45
N LEU A 349 -7.12 27.46 0.75
CA LEU A 349 -5.74 27.04 1.04
C LEU A 349 -5.77 25.63 1.62
N LEU A 350 -5.23 24.65 0.90
CA LEU A 350 -5.13 23.25 1.34
C LEU A 350 -3.71 22.95 1.79
N PHE A 351 -3.52 22.71 3.09
CA PHE A 351 -2.25 22.24 3.66
C PHE A 351 -2.33 20.74 3.84
N SER A 352 -1.67 19.98 2.96
CA SER A 352 -1.73 18.51 2.91
C SER A 352 -0.50 17.96 2.18
N ASP A 353 -0.17 16.70 2.44
CA ASP A 353 0.79 15.95 1.65
C ASP A 353 0.15 15.33 0.39
N GLY A 354 -1.17 15.44 0.20
CA GLY A 354 -1.84 14.91 -0.98
C GLY A 354 -2.03 13.39 -0.97
N ILE A 355 -1.69 12.68 0.12
CA ILE A 355 -1.85 11.23 0.21
C ILE A 355 -3.27 10.93 0.72
N SER A 356 -4.01 10.10 0.00
CA SER A 356 -5.38 9.72 0.38
C SER A 356 -5.51 8.20 0.41
N ASN A 357 -5.43 7.64 1.61
CA ASN A 357 -5.36 6.21 1.87
C ASN A 357 -6.64 5.65 2.49
N PHE A 358 -7.70 6.46 2.58
CA PHE A 358 -8.98 6.05 3.16
C PHE A 358 -10.21 6.45 2.31
N GLY A 359 -10.00 6.97 1.11
CA GLY A 359 -11.05 7.26 0.12
C GLY A 359 -10.52 8.03 -1.09
N ASP A 360 -11.20 7.95 -2.23
CA ASP A 360 -10.80 8.68 -3.43
C ASP A 360 -11.43 10.08 -3.49
N LEU A 361 -10.71 11.05 -4.06
CA LEU A 361 -11.23 12.38 -4.34
C LEU A 361 -12.40 12.31 -5.34
N THR A 362 -13.57 12.79 -4.94
CA THR A 362 -14.78 12.83 -5.80
C THR A 362 -15.18 14.24 -6.23
N MET A 363 -14.67 15.28 -5.54
CA MET A 363 -15.08 16.68 -5.72
C MET A 363 -14.16 17.46 -6.67
N LYS A 364 -14.75 18.40 -7.41
CA LYS A 364 -14.04 19.45 -8.16
C LYS A 364 -14.34 20.81 -7.52
N PHE A 365 -13.30 21.56 -7.14
CA PHE A 365 -13.45 22.89 -6.56
C PHE A 365 -13.82 23.92 -7.63
N LYS A 366 -14.92 24.66 -7.42
CA LYS A 366 -15.35 25.75 -8.33
C LYS A 366 -14.62 27.07 -8.11
N LYS A 367 -14.00 27.22 -6.94
CA LYS A 367 -13.20 28.39 -6.56
C LYS A 367 -11.72 28.01 -6.54
N PRO A 368 -10.81 28.96 -6.76
CA PRO A 368 -9.37 28.70 -6.70
C PRO A 368 -8.98 27.99 -5.41
N LEU A 369 -8.28 26.86 -5.55
CA LEU A 369 -7.66 26.14 -4.46
C LEU A 369 -6.15 26.24 -4.62
N ASN A 370 -5.48 26.82 -3.64
CA ASN A 370 -4.03 26.80 -3.56
C ASN A 370 -3.62 25.64 -2.67
N SER A 371 -2.79 24.75 -3.16
CA SER A 371 -2.28 23.60 -2.41
C SER A 371 -0.87 23.89 -1.91
N ILE A 372 -0.62 23.58 -0.64
CA ILE A 372 0.62 23.86 0.06
C ILE A 372 1.20 22.54 0.57
N ALA A 373 2.36 22.15 0.05
CA ALA A 373 3.10 20.97 0.45
C ALA A 373 4.37 21.36 1.22
N SER A 374 4.66 20.64 2.30
CA SER A 374 5.82 20.90 3.17
C SER A 374 6.52 19.59 3.60
N THR A 375 6.22 18.48 2.92
CA THR A 375 6.94 17.21 3.04
C THR A 375 7.39 16.69 1.66
N PRO A 376 8.60 16.07 1.54
CA PRO A 376 9.11 15.51 0.28
C PRO A 376 8.31 14.31 -0.24
N THR A 377 7.59 13.63 0.65
CA THR A 377 6.84 12.42 0.34
C THR A 377 5.48 12.70 -0.30
N SER A 378 5.14 13.97 -0.53
CA SER A 378 3.80 14.40 -0.98
C SER A 378 3.42 13.83 -2.36
N ASP A 379 2.13 13.60 -2.61
CA ASP A 379 1.61 13.42 -3.98
C ASP A 379 1.52 14.78 -4.68
N PHE A 380 2.67 15.24 -5.16
CA PHE A 380 2.79 16.51 -5.88
C PHE A 380 1.92 16.56 -7.14
N ASN A 381 1.70 15.42 -7.80
CA ASN A 381 0.89 15.37 -9.01
C ASN A 381 -0.58 15.67 -8.68
N LEU A 382 -1.11 15.09 -7.62
CA LEU A 382 -2.48 15.36 -7.17
C LEU A 382 -2.64 16.80 -6.66
N LEU A 383 -1.72 17.30 -5.83
CA LEU A 383 -1.79 18.67 -5.31
C LEU A 383 -1.72 19.72 -6.42
N LYS A 384 -0.88 19.51 -7.44
CA LYS A 384 -0.84 20.35 -8.64
C LYS A 384 -2.12 20.24 -9.46
N LEU A 385 -2.65 19.04 -9.63
CA LEU A 385 -3.89 18.82 -10.37
C LEU A 385 -5.04 19.62 -9.74
N LEU A 386 -5.20 19.53 -8.42
CA LEU A 386 -6.20 20.26 -7.64
C LEU A 386 -6.07 21.77 -7.82
N ALA A 387 -4.85 22.31 -7.72
CA ALA A 387 -4.61 23.73 -7.93
C ALA A 387 -4.90 24.17 -9.37
N ASN A 388 -4.40 23.42 -10.35
CA ASN A 388 -4.54 23.75 -11.76
C ASN A 388 -6.01 23.73 -12.22
N GLN A 389 -6.77 22.70 -11.84
CA GLN A 389 -8.19 22.56 -12.22
C GLN A 389 -9.08 23.64 -11.61
N SER A 390 -8.75 24.10 -10.40
CA SER A 390 -9.51 25.14 -9.69
C SER A 390 -9.06 26.56 -10.04
N GLY A 391 -7.88 26.72 -10.66
CA GLY A 391 -7.28 28.02 -10.98
C GLY A 391 -6.48 28.65 -9.84
N GLY A 392 -6.09 27.88 -8.82
CA GLY A 392 -5.15 28.31 -7.79
C GLY A 392 -3.69 27.95 -8.12
N ASN A 393 -2.81 28.17 -7.14
CA ASN A 393 -1.37 27.91 -7.24
C ASN A 393 -0.96 26.71 -6.37
N PHE A 394 -0.04 25.89 -6.88
CA PHE A 394 0.67 24.90 -6.06
C PHE A 394 1.95 25.51 -5.47
N ILE A 395 2.15 25.34 -4.16
CA ILE A 395 3.26 25.92 -3.41
C ILE A 395 4.00 24.80 -2.68
N ASN A 396 5.26 24.58 -3.06
CA ASN A 396 6.12 23.57 -2.44
C ASN A 396 7.11 24.22 -1.47
N LEU A 397 6.78 24.25 -0.18
CA LEU A 397 7.62 24.79 0.88
C LEU A 397 8.87 23.92 1.16
N ASN A 398 8.97 22.73 0.57
CA ASN A 398 10.24 21.99 0.59
C ASN A 398 11.31 22.71 -0.23
N GLU A 399 10.91 23.41 -1.30
CA GLU A 399 11.84 24.02 -2.27
C GLU A 399 11.86 25.55 -2.17
N LEU A 400 10.77 26.17 -1.74
CA LEU A 400 10.63 27.62 -1.63
C LEU A 400 10.86 28.10 -0.19
N ASP A 401 11.55 29.23 -0.06
CA ASP A 401 11.50 30.03 1.16
C ASP A 401 10.15 30.77 1.29
N THR A 402 9.90 31.35 2.47
CA THR A 402 8.65 32.02 2.80
C THR A 402 8.29 33.18 1.87
N GLN A 403 9.25 34.00 1.46
CA GLN A 403 9.00 35.17 0.60
C GLN A 403 8.73 34.74 -0.84
N SER A 404 9.50 33.77 -1.33
CA SER A 404 9.30 33.14 -2.63
C SER A 404 7.94 32.43 -2.71
N ALA A 405 7.54 31.73 -1.65
CA ALA A 405 6.23 31.11 -1.53
C ALA A 405 5.08 32.12 -1.56
N LEU A 406 5.17 33.22 -0.79
CA LEU A 406 4.19 34.31 -0.81
C LEU A 406 4.11 34.96 -2.19
N LYS A 407 5.27 35.21 -2.83
CA LYS A 407 5.34 35.75 -4.19
C LYS A 407 4.64 34.84 -5.20
N THR A 408 4.80 33.52 -5.09
CA THR A 408 4.07 32.54 -5.92
C THR A 408 2.57 32.58 -5.65
N TYR A 409 2.15 32.58 -4.38
CA TYR A 409 0.74 32.68 -4.01
C TYR A 409 0.05 33.91 -4.62
N LYS A 410 0.70 35.08 -4.54
CA LYS A 410 0.16 36.38 -4.97
C LYS A 410 -0.01 36.51 -6.48
N LYS A 411 0.61 35.66 -7.29
CA LYS A 411 0.58 35.78 -8.76
C LYS A 411 -0.60 35.02 -9.36
N LEU A 412 -1.10 35.53 -10.48
CA LEU A 412 -1.89 34.72 -11.40
C LEU A 412 -0.99 33.67 -12.06
N PRO A 413 -1.43 32.40 -12.14
CA PRO A 413 -0.64 31.35 -12.78
C PRO A 413 -0.50 31.62 -14.28
N VAL A 414 0.69 31.38 -14.83
CA VAL A 414 0.93 31.36 -16.28
C VAL A 414 0.35 30.07 -16.82
N ARG A 415 -0.63 30.15 -17.74
CA ARG A 415 -1.29 28.98 -18.33
C ARG A 415 -0.85 28.74 -19.75
N PHE A 416 -0.52 27.49 -20.07
CA PHE A 416 -0.24 27.07 -21.44
C PHE A 416 -1.53 26.91 -22.25
N LEU A 417 -1.60 27.57 -23.41
CA LEU A 417 -2.76 27.52 -24.31
C LEU A 417 -2.59 26.55 -25.48
N GLY A 418 -1.38 26.05 -25.72
CA GLY A 418 -1.08 25.11 -26.80
C GLY A 418 0.05 25.58 -27.71
N PHE A 419 0.34 24.76 -28.71
CA PHE A 419 1.28 25.07 -29.77
C PHE A 419 0.52 25.47 -31.04
N LYS A 420 1.08 26.38 -31.85
CA LYS A 420 0.62 26.56 -33.23
C LYS A 420 0.94 25.31 -34.04
N GLU A 421 0.07 24.99 -34.99
CA GLU A 421 0.18 23.79 -35.82
C GLU A 421 1.52 23.75 -36.55
N ASN A 422 2.22 22.62 -36.43
CA ASN A 422 3.45 22.33 -37.15
C ASN A 422 3.42 20.84 -37.53
N PRO A 423 3.37 20.48 -38.82
CA PRO A 423 3.18 19.10 -39.27
C PRO A 423 4.36 18.18 -38.94
N ASN A 424 5.53 18.75 -38.65
CA ASN A 424 6.73 18.00 -38.30
C ASN A 424 6.80 17.65 -36.81
N MET A 425 5.84 18.11 -35.99
CA MET A 425 5.84 17.96 -34.54
C MET A 425 4.73 17.03 -34.05
N GLN A 426 5.05 16.16 -33.10
CA GLN A 426 4.13 15.19 -32.51
C GLN A 426 4.39 15.07 -31.00
N GLU A 427 3.36 14.68 -30.25
CA GLU A 427 3.46 14.36 -28.81
C GLU A 427 4.17 15.45 -28.00
N LEU A 428 3.71 16.69 -28.16
CA LEU A 428 4.32 17.88 -27.55
C LEU A 428 3.85 18.08 -26.11
N PHE A 429 4.79 18.47 -25.24
CA PHE A 429 4.55 18.90 -23.87
C PHE A 429 5.10 20.31 -23.66
N PRO A 430 4.50 21.14 -22.79
CA PRO A 430 3.43 20.82 -21.82
C PRO A 430 2.02 20.70 -22.45
N ASN A 431 1.05 20.22 -21.66
CA ASN A 431 -0.34 20.04 -22.11
C ASN A 431 -1.16 21.33 -21.96
N ILE A 432 -2.16 21.51 -22.83
CA ILE A 432 -3.10 22.64 -22.76
C ILE A 432 -3.70 22.74 -21.36
N GLY A 433 -3.73 23.95 -20.80
CA GLY A 433 -4.23 24.24 -19.46
C GLY A 433 -3.21 24.05 -18.33
N SER A 434 -2.02 23.50 -18.61
CA SER A 434 -0.96 23.35 -17.61
C SER A 434 -0.48 24.70 -17.08
N VAL A 435 -0.21 24.76 -15.78
CA VAL A 435 0.48 25.91 -15.18
C VAL A 435 1.97 25.77 -15.43
N ILE A 436 2.57 26.85 -15.94
CA ILE A 436 3.96 26.90 -16.38
C ILE A 436 4.81 27.59 -15.33
N SER A 437 5.94 26.95 -15.03
CA SER A 437 7.02 27.51 -14.23
C SER A 437 8.20 27.83 -15.15
N GLU A 438 9.06 28.75 -14.70
CA GLU A 438 10.30 29.04 -15.40
C GLU A 438 11.45 28.15 -14.86
N PRO A 439 12.33 27.62 -15.72
CA PRO A 439 12.32 27.81 -17.17
C PRO A 439 11.22 26.97 -17.85
N VAL A 440 10.78 27.40 -19.03
CA VAL A 440 9.78 26.63 -19.78
C VAL A 440 10.49 25.49 -20.51
N ASN A 441 10.16 24.26 -20.12
CA ASN A 441 10.65 23.06 -20.79
C ASN A 441 9.59 22.53 -21.75
N ILE A 442 9.98 22.41 -23.01
CA ILE A 442 9.15 21.84 -24.07
C ILE A 442 9.79 20.53 -24.50
N PHE A 443 9.00 19.46 -24.52
CA PHE A 443 9.44 18.14 -24.98
C PHE A 443 8.56 17.70 -26.14
N GLY A 444 9.10 16.86 -27.02
CA GLY A 444 8.28 16.26 -28.07
C GLY A 444 9.05 15.40 -29.04
N ILE A 445 8.36 15.01 -30.11
CA ILE A 445 8.91 14.24 -31.22
C ILE A 445 8.87 15.12 -32.46
N THR A 446 9.99 15.18 -33.18
CA THR A 446 10.09 15.90 -34.46
C THR A 446 10.56 14.97 -35.59
N SER A 447 10.10 15.25 -36.81
CA SER A 447 10.57 14.61 -38.06
C SER A 447 11.23 15.64 -38.98
N GLY A 448 12.35 15.29 -39.60
CA GLY A 448 13.03 16.16 -40.57
C GLY A 448 13.47 17.52 -39.99
N ASN A 449 13.42 18.58 -40.80
CA ASN A 449 13.72 19.95 -40.35
C ASN A 449 12.47 20.62 -39.76
N ALA A 450 12.45 20.76 -38.44
CA ALA A 450 11.38 21.36 -37.65
C ALA A 450 11.11 22.85 -37.93
N GLY A 451 12.09 23.60 -38.44
CA GLY A 451 12.01 25.05 -38.59
C GLY A 451 11.76 25.76 -37.25
N LYS A 452 10.53 26.26 -37.05
CA LYS A 452 10.10 26.95 -35.83
C LYS A 452 8.82 26.34 -35.26
N LEU A 453 8.76 26.18 -33.95
CA LEU A 453 7.56 25.83 -33.19
C LEU A 453 7.12 27.04 -32.37
N THR A 454 5.84 27.38 -32.32
CA THR A 454 5.36 28.52 -31.52
C THR A 454 4.51 28.03 -30.36
N ALA A 455 4.96 28.29 -29.13
CA ALA A 455 4.24 28.01 -27.90
C ALA A 455 3.39 29.23 -27.50
N VAL A 456 2.16 29.00 -27.05
CA VAL A 456 1.21 30.05 -26.67
C VAL A 456 0.88 29.93 -25.18
N PHE A 457 0.97 31.05 -24.45
CA PHE A 457 0.73 31.15 -23.01
C PHE A 457 -0.29 32.24 -22.71
N SER A 458 -0.79 32.27 -21.48
CA SER A 458 -1.63 33.35 -20.97
C SER A 458 -1.39 33.66 -19.50
N VAL A 459 -1.60 34.92 -19.15
CA VAL A 459 -1.62 35.41 -17.76
C VAL A 459 -2.88 36.26 -17.59
N GLY A 460 -3.87 35.72 -16.90
CA GLY A 460 -5.22 36.28 -16.91
C GLY A 460 -5.78 36.26 -18.34
N ASN A 461 -6.16 37.43 -18.87
CA ASN A 461 -6.74 37.57 -20.21
C ASN A 461 -5.70 37.87 -21.32
N GLU A 462 -4.44 38.12 -20.97
CA GLU A 462 -3.40 38.42 -21.95
C GLU A 462 -2.76 37.13 -22.47
N LYS A 463 -2.41 37.13 -23.76
CA LYS A 463 -1.77 36.00 -24.45
C LYS A 463 -0.36 36.36 -24.88
N PHE A 464 0.54 35.38 -24.82
CA PHE A 464 1.95 35.52 -25.19
C PHE A 464 2.33 34.39 -26.12
N GLU A 465 3.10 34.70 -27.16
CA GLU A 465 3.60 33.71 -28.09
C GLU A 465 5.12 33.66 -28.04
N THR A 466 5.68 32.46 -28.13
CA THR A 466 7.11 32.26 -28.03
C THR A 466 7.58 31.29 -29.11
N PRO A 467 8.48 31.72 -30.02
CA PRO A 467 9.09 30.83 -30.98
C PRO A 467 10.21 29.99 -30.33
N VAL A 468 10.24 28.72 -30.67
CA VAL A 468 11.32 27.77 -30.40
C VAL A 468 12.01 27.51 -31.74
N ASP A 469 13.28 27.89 -31.84
CA ASP A 469 14.04 27.82 -33.09
C ASP A 469 14.91 26.55 -33.12
N PHE A 470 14.64 25.68 -34.09
CA PHE A 470 15.36 24.41 -34.27
C PHE A 470 16.58 24.56 -35.20
N SER A 471 16.84 25.74 -35.78
CA SER A 471 17.97 25.95 -36.70
C SER A 471 19.35 25.72 -36.06
N LYS A 472 19.44 25.88 -34.74
CA LYS A 472 20.66 25.65 -33.94
C LYS A 472 20.56 24.40 -33.05
N ALA A 473 19.61 23.50 -33.35
CA ALA A 473 19.40 22.33 -32.52
C ALA A 473 20.65 21.43 -32.53
N GLN A 474 21.06 20.98 -31.34
CA GLN A 474 22.24 20.14 -31.16
C GLN A 474 21.84 18.68 -31.01
N GLN A 475 22.41 17.80 -31.82
CA GLN A 475 22.19 16.36 -31.67
C GLN A 475 23.16 15.77 -30.65
N LEU A 476 22.63 15.00 -29.70
CA LEU A 476 23.38 14.36 -28.63
C LEU A 476 23.31 12.84 -28.75
N GLU A 477 24.45 12.17 -28.66
CA GLU A 477 24.51 10.70 -28.73
C GLU A 477 24.35 10.02 -27.35
N ASN A 478 24.75 10.70 -26.27
CA ASN A 478 24.87 10.09 -24.92
C ASN A 478 23.90 10.68 -23.86
N TRP A 479 22.77 11.25 -24.30
CA TRP A 479 21.75 11.86 -23.43
C TRP A 479 20.38 11.20 -23.58
N GLN A 480 19.66 11.05 -22.46
CA GLN A 480 18.40 10.31 -22.38
C GLN A 480 17.15 11.22 -22.51
N ILE A 481 17.11 12.08 -23.53
CA ILE A 481 15.98 13.00 -23.79
C ILE A 481 14.64 12.26 -23.92
N ALA A 482 14.66 11.06 -24.53
CA ALA A 482 13.48 10.21 -24.67
C ALA A 482 12.88 9.79 -23.33
N GLN A 483 13.70 9.61 -22.28
CA GLN A 483 13.20 9.25 -20.94
C GLN A 483 12.54 10.46 -20.24
N PHE A 484 13.06 11.68 -20.44
CA PHE A 484 12.37 12.90 -20.00
C PHE A 484 11.01 13.06 -20.68
N TRP A 485 10.94 12.87 -22.01
CA TRP A 485 9.68 12.89 -22.76
C TRP A 485 8.70 11.82 -22.26
N ALA A 486 9.19 10.58 -22.06
CA ALA A 486 8.37 9.48 -21.56
C ALA A 486 7.80 9.77 -20.17
N GLN A 487 8.58 10.40 -19.29
CA GLN A 487 8.09 10.83 -17.99
C GLN A 487 6.95 11.86 -18.09
N LYS A 488 7.03 12.81 -19.03
CA LYS A 488 5.93 13.77 -19.26
C LYS A 488 4.66 13.07 -19.74
N LYS A 489 4.78 12.14 -20.69
CA LYS A 489 3.66 11.35 -21.19
C LYS A 489 3.05 10.46 -20.11
N ILE A 490 3.86 9.79 -19.29
CA ILE A 490 3.38 8.98 -18.17
C ILE A 490 2.64 9.85 -17.15
N ASN A 491 3.18 11.02 -16.77
CA ASN A 491 2.53 11.93 -15.83
C ASN A 491 1.16 12.41 -16.33
N GLU A 492 1.00 12.65 -17.63
CA GLU A 492 -0.31 12.97 -18.24
C GLU A 492 -1.27 11.79 -18.12
N LEU A 493 -0.83 10.60 -18.52
CA LEU A 493 -1.67 9.41 -18.54
C LEU A 493 -2.08 8.96 -17.13
N GLU A 494 -1.20 9.16 -16.13
CA GLU A 494 -1.45 8.84 -14.71
C GLU A 494 -2.59 9.66 -14.09
N LEU A 495 -3.00 10.78 -14.70
CA LEU A 495 -4.19 11.53 -14.28
C LEU A 495 -5.46 10.67 -14.34
N ASN A 496 -5.51 9.70 -15.26
CA ASN A 496 -6.54 8.68 -15.37
C ASN A 496 -5.89 7.28 -15.49
N SER A 497 -5.02 6.94 -14.53
CA SER A 497 -4.18 5.74 -14.55
C SER A 497 -4.93 4.44 -14.89
N THR A 498 -6.13 4.25 -14.33
CA THR A 498 -6.95 3.05 -14.59
C THR A 498 -7.35 2.90 -16.05
N GLN A 499 -7.73 4.00 -16.72
CA GLN A 499 -8.13 3.98 -18.13
C GLN A 499 -6.91 3.86 -19.06
N ASN A 500 -5.81 4.52 -18.69
CA ASN A 500 -4.61 4.61 -19.52
C ASN A 500 -3.56 3.51 -19.23
N ARG A 501 -3.90 2.52 -18.40
CA ARG A 501 -2.99 1.49 -17.89
C ARG A 501 -2.12 0.83 -18.97
N ASN A 502 -2.72 0.46 -20.09
CA ASN A 502 -2.01 -0.22 -21.19
C ASN A 502 -1.01 0.71 -21.90
N GLU A 503 -1.36 1.98 -22.07
CA GLU A 503 -0.46 2.95 -22.70
C GLU A 503 0.70 3.32 -21.77
N ILE A 504 0.40 3.55 -20.49
CA ILE A 504 1.41 3.74 -19.43
C ILE A 504 2.39 2.56 -19.44
N LYS A 505 1.86 1.33 -19.44
CA LYS A 505 2.66 0.10 -19.53
C LYS A 505 3.59 0.13 -20.74
N ASN A 506 3.06 0.36 -21.94
CA ASN A 506 3.85 0.33 -23.18
C ASN A 506 4.99 1.37 -23.18
N ILE A 507 4.73 2.57 -22.65
CA ILE A 507 5.73 3.63 -22.56
C ILE A 507 6.79 3.27 -21.51
N SER A 508 6.37 2.88 -20.30
CA SER A 508 7.29 2.38 -19.28
C SER A 508 8.15 1.22 -19.80
N GLU A 509 7.56 0.30 -20.55
CA GLU A 509 8.25 -0.84 -21.15
C GLU A 509 9.34 -0.42 -22.14
N LYS A 510 9.03 0.57 -22.96
CA LYS A 510 9.94 1.05 -24.01
C LYS A 510 11.07 1.93 -23.47
N PHE A 511 10.82 2.72 -22.42
CA PHE A 511 11.76 3.75 -21.94
C PHE A 511 12.36 3.45 -20.55
N GLY A 512 11.96 2.35 -19.89
CA GLY A 512 12.49 1.97 -18.57
C GLY A 512 12.08 2.90 -17.44
N VAL A 513 10.92 3.56 -17.56
CA VAL A 513 10.44 4.55 -16.58
C VAL A 513 9.44 3.92 -15.61
N VAL A 514 9.68 4.06 -14.31
CA VAL A 514 8.77 3.59 -13.25
C VAL A 514 7.53 4.50 -13.20
N SER A 515 6.35 3.90 -13.06
CA SER A 515 5.06 4.61 -12.97
C SER A 515 4.21 4.06 -11.81
N LYS A 516 3.03 4.63 -11.58
CA LYS A 516 2.02 4.07 -10.65
C LYS A 516 1.57 2.66 -11.05
N ASN A 517 1.73 2.25 -12.32
CA ASN A 517 1.28 0.94 -12.82
C ASN A 517 2.41 0.02 -13.32
N THR A 518 3.66 0.42 -13.21
CA THR A 518 4.82 -0.36 -13.66
C THR A 518 5.96 -0.33 -12.66
N SER A 519 6.70 -1.42 -12.61
CA SER A 519 7.88 -1.61 -11.77
C SER A 519 9.06 -2.03 -12.64
N LEU A 520 10.28 -1.87 -12.14
CA LEU A 520 11.46 -2.46 -12.77
C LEU A 520 11.89 -3.69 -11.97
N ILE A 521 12.11 -4.83 -12.65
CA ILE A 521 12.50 -6.10 -12.03
C ILE A 521 13.82 -6.60 -12.60
N VAL A 522 14.69 -7.14 -11.74
CA VAL A 522 15.89 -7.88 -12.11
C VAL A 522 15.69 -9.32 -11.68
N LEU A 523 15.82 -10.26 -12.61
CA LEU A 523 15.86 -11.70 -12.32
C LEU A 523 17.28 -12.25 -12.49
N ASP A 524 17.66 -13.16 -11.61
CA ASP A 524 18.97 -13.83 -11.63
C ASP A 524 19.06 -14.89 -12.74
N ASP A 525 18.10 -15.81 -12.82
CA ASP A 525 18.08 -16.88 -13.82
C ASP A 525 17.41 -16.44 -15.13
N ILE A 526 18.08 -16.69 -16.26
CA ILE A 526 17.50 -16.50 -17.60
C ILE A 526 16.22 -17.34 -17.80
N ASN A 527 16.14 -18.51 -17.18
CA ASN A 527 14.95 -19.35 -17.25
C ASN A 527 13.73 -18.69 -16.63
N ASP A 528 13.90 -17.79 -15.64
CA ASP A 528 12.77 -17.08 -15.05
C ASP A 528 12.20 -16.03 -15.99
N TYR A 529 13.05 -15.36 -16.78
CA TYR A 529 12.58 -14.50 -17.87
C TYR A 529 11.75 -15.30 -18.88
N VAL A 530 12.23 -16.48 -19.29
CA VAL A 530 11.51 -17.37 -20.21
C VAL A 530 10.20 -17.87 -19.59
N ARG A 531 10.25 -18.37 -18.35
CA ARG A 531 9.13 -18.94 -17.61
C ARG A 531 7.98 -17.96 -17.46
N TYR A 532 8.30 -16.72 -17.09
CA TYR A 532 7.31 -15.67 -16.83
C TYR A 532 7.01 -14.76 -18.04
N LYS A 533 7.63 -15.04 -19.20
CA LYS A 533 7.50 -14.28 -20.45
C LYS A 533 7.86 -12.80 -20.29
N ILE A 534 8.93 -12.54 -19.53
CA ILE A 534 9.48 -11.21 -19.34
C ILE A 534 10.63 -11.05 -20.31
N THR A 535 10.59 -10.03 -21.16
CA THR A 535 11.70 -9.70 -22.05
C THR A 535 12.92 -9.34 -21.21
N PRO A 536 14.05 -10.05 -21.34
CA PRO A 536 15.22 -9.81 -20.51
C PRO A 536 16.01 -8.59 -20.99
N PRO A 537 17.01 -8.11 -20.22
CA PRO A 537 17.93 -7.08 -20.69
C PRO A 537 18.69 -7.53 -21.95
N GLN A 538 19.18 -6.56 -22.72
CA GLN A 538 19.80 -6.78 -24.03
C GLN A 538 20.93 -7.83 -24.01
N GLU A 539 21.69 -7.91 -22.92
CA GLU A 539 22.78 -8.88 -22.75
C GLU A 539 22.32 -10.34 -22.75
N LEU A 540 21.07 -10.63 -22.36
CA LEU A 540 20.50 -11.98 -22.29
C LEU A 540 19.53 -12.28 -23.45
N LEU A 541 19.21 -11.29 -24.30
CA LEU A 541 18.16 -11.41 -25.30
C LEU A 541 18.44 -12.51 -26.33
N ALA A 542 19.70 -12.67 -26.74
CA ALA A 542 20.10 -13.71 -27.70
C ALA A 542 19.89 -15.12 -27.11
N ASP A 543 20.33 -15.35 -25.87
CA ASP A 543 20.16 -16.62 -25.18
C ASP A 543 18.69 -16.92 -24.89
N TYR A 544 17.92 -15.91 -24.49
CA TYR A 544 16.47 -16.02 -24.28
C TYR A 544 15.75 -16.46 -25.56
N ASN A 545 16.04 -15.81 -26.70
CA ASN A 545 15.46 -16.16 -27.99
C ASN A 545 15.87 -17.57 -28.42
N LYS A 546 17.12 -17.98 -28.15
CA LYS A 546 17.59 -19.34 -28.39
C LYS A 546 16.80 -20.36 -27.55
N ILE A 547 16.65 -20.13 -26.25
CA ILE A 547 15.88 -21.01 -25.35
C ILE A 547 14.42 -21.13 -25.82
N ILE A 548 13.76 -20.01 -26.15
CA ILE A 548 12.39 -20.02 -26.65
C ILE A 548 12.26 -20.80 -27.97
N SER A 549 13.20 -20.61 -28.90
CA SER A 549 13.17 -21.29 -30.20
C SER A 549 13.34 -22.82 -30.08
N GLN A 550 14.13 -23.27 -29.10
CA GLN A 550 14.45 -24.68 -28.87
C GLN A 550 13.36 -25.39 -28.04
N ASN A 551 12.76 -24.69 -27.07
CA ASN A 551 11.88 -25.28 -26.06
C ASN A 551 10.40 -24.91 -26.23
N LYS A 552 9.87 -24.89 -27.47
CA LYS A 552 8.53 -24.38 -27.93
C LYS A 552 7.27 -24.62 -27.07
N GLY A 553 7.35 -25.31 -25.93
CA GLY A 553 6.36 -25.26 -24.85
C GLY A 553 6.81 -25.83 -23.49
N ARG A 554 8.07 -26.28 -23.33
CA ARG A 554 8.48 -27.10 -22.17
C ARG A 554 9.00 -26.29 -20.96
N VAL A 555 9.43 -25.05 -21.19
CA VAL A 555 9.98 -24.14 -20.15
C VAL A 555 8.95 -23.09 -19.71
N LEU A 556 7.86 -22.95 -20.47
CA LEU A 556 6.81 -21.98 -20.15
C LEU A 556 6.03 -22.44 -18.93
N GLU A 557 5.74 -21.48 -18.05
CA GLU A 557 4.88 -21.73 -16.91
C GLU A 557 3.52 -22.25 -17.34
N GLN A 558 3.10 -23.39 -16.80
CA GLN A 558 1.74 -23.87 -17.01
C GLN A 558 0.80 -22.99 -16.20
N ARG A 559 -0.20 -22.45 -16.87
CA ARG A 559 -1.24 -21.68 -16.22
C ARG A 559 -2.44 -22.56 -15.96
N LYS A 560 -2.90 -22.56 -14.70
CA LYS A 560 -4.04 -23.36 -14.25
C LYS A 560 -5.17 -22.43 -13.81
N ASN A 561 -6.39 -22.83 -14.10
CA ASN A 561 -7.59 -22.19 -13.54
C ASN A 561 -8.19 -23.05 -12.43
N LEU A 562 -9.15 -22.48 -11.71
CA LEU A 562 -9.79 -23.12 -10.56
C LEU A 562 -11.01 -23.97 -10.97
N LEU A 563 -11.51 -23.82 -12.21
CA LEU A 563 -12.79 -24.37 -12.64
C LEU A 563 -12.90 -25.89 -12.51
N SER A 564 -11.89 -26.64 -12.96
CA SER A 564 -11.93 -28.11 -12.89
C SER A 564 -11.98 -28.60 -11.44
N LYS A 565 -11.12 -28.04 -10.57
CA LYS A 565 -11.11 -28.37 -9.14
C LYS A 565 -12.41 -27.96 -8.47
N ALA A 566 -13.01 -26.83 -8.86
CA ALA A 566 -14.31 -26.39 -8.36
C ALA A 566 -15.45 -27.37 -8.71
N PHE A 567 -15.44 -27.98 -9.90
CA PHE A 567 -16.39 -29.06 -10.22
C PHE A 567 -16.18 -30.28 -9.32
N ASP A 568 -14.93 -30.66 -9.08
CA ASP A 568 -14.60 -31.81 -8.22
C ASP A 568 -15.06 -31.56 -6.79
N LYS A 569 -14.75 -30.38 -6.24
CA LYS A 569 -15.21 -29.96 -4.91
C LYS A 569 -16.73 -29.84 -4.81
N THR A 570 -17.41 -29.40 -5.86
CA THR A 570 -18.88 -29.39 -5.86
C THR A 570 -19.46 -30.80 -5.76
N ARG A 571 -18.86 -31.80 -6.44
CA ARG A 571 -19.28 -33.20 -6.33
C ARG A 571 -18.99 -33.75 -4.93
N GLU A 572 -17.81 -33.49 -4.38
CA GLU A 572 -17.45 -33.90 -3.01
C GLU A 572 -18.45 -33.35 -1.97
N LEU A 573 -18.76 -32.05 -2.05
CA LEU A 573 -19.70 -31.39 -1.13
C LEU A 573 -21.13 -31.97 -1.27
N LYS A 574 -21.60 -32.24 -2.49
CA LYS A 574 -22.90 -32.90 -2.71
C LYS A 574 -22.94 -34.29 -2.09
N THR A 575 -21.88 -35.09 -2.28
CA THR A 575 -21.78 -36.44 -1.69
C THR A 575 -21.78 -36.38 -0.17
N TRP A 576 -20.95 -35.51 0.43
CA TRP A 576 -20.93 -35.30 1.88
C TRP A 576 -22.31 -34.85 2.39
N TRP A 577 -22.94 -33.87 1.75
CA TRP A 577 -24.23 -33.36 2.18
C TRP A 577 -25.34 -34.41 2.07
N ASN A 578 -25.30 -35.29 1.06
CA ASN A 578 -26.26 -36.38 0.90
C ASN A 578 -26.01 -37.58 1.85
N THR A 579 -24.88 -37.61 2.57
CA THR A 579 -24.55 -38.69 3.49
C THR A 579 -25.34 -38.55 4.80
N GLU A 580 -25.90 -39.65 5.30
CA GLU A 580 -26.50 -39.70 6.65
C GLU A 580 -25.44 -40.10 7.68
N PHE A 581 -25.07 -39.16 8.55
CA PHE A 581 -24.15 -39.41 9.65
C PHE A 581 -24.92 -39.85 10.89
N LYS A 582 -24.75 -41.12 11.28
CA LYS A 582 -25.30 -41.69 12.51
C LYS A 582 -24.17 -41.91 13.49
N PRO A 583 -24.10 -41.17 14.61
CA PRO A 583 -23.02 -41.34 15.54
C PRO A 583 -23.17 -42.68 16.28
N VAL A 584 -22.16 -43.54 16.16
CA VAL A 584 -22.08 -44.76 16.97
C VAL A 584 -21.70 -44.34 18.39
N GLU A 585 -22.49 -44.72 19.40
CA GLU A 585 -22.12 -44.49 20.80
C GLU A 585 -20.82 -45.23 21.11
N LYS A 586 -19.78 -44.50 21.56
CA LYS A 586 -18.57 -45.13 22.09
C LYS A 586 -18.99 -45.89 23.35
N LYS A 587 -18.83 -47.22 23.34
CA LYS A 587 -18.94 -48.04 24.56
C LYS A 587 -17.87 -47.55 25.54
N GLU A 588 -18.30 -46.94 26.64
CA GLU A 588 -17.40 -46.65 27.76
C GLU A 588 -17.02 -47.98 28.43
N TYR A 589 -15.73 -48.30 28.37
CA TYR A 589 -15.15 -49.36 29.18
C TYR A 589 -14.54 -48.73 30.44
N PRO A 590 -14.78 -49.29 31.64
CA PRO A 590 -14.21 -48.76 32.87
C PRO A 590 -12.67 -48.73 32.78
N ARG A 591 -12.08 -47.59 33.13
CA ARG A 591 -10.61 -47.43 33.19
C ARG A 591 -10.08 -48.21 34.40
N ILE A 592 -9.07 -49.05 34.18
CA ILE A 592 -8.36 -49.76 35.26
C ILE A 592 -7.62 -48.71 36.11
N SER A 593 -7.96 -48.61 37.40
CA SER A 593 -7.27 -47.75 38.36
C SER A 593 -5.94 -48.37 38.78
N ASN A 594 -4.83 -47.88 38.24
CA ASN A 594 -3.52 -48.12 38.85
C ASN A 594 -3.28 -47.06 39.92
N GLN A 595 -3.77 -47.30 41.14
CA GLN A 595 -3.18 -46.72 42.34
C GLN A 595 -3.08 -47.77 43.43
N SER A 596 -1.82 -48.09 43.70
CA SER A 596 -1.27 -48.76 44.85
C SER A 596 -1.70 -48.07 46.15
N THR A 597 -2.24 -48.85 47.09
CA THR A 597 -1.96 -48.73 48.54
C THR A 597 -2.38 -50.04 49.24
N PRO A 598 -1.69 -50.42 50.34
CA PRO A 598 -1.69 -51.78 50.86
C PRO A 598 -2.90 -52.07 51.76
N VAL A 599 -3.42 -53.30 51.67
CA VAL A 599 -4.48 -53.83 52.54
C VAL A 599 -3.87 -54.84 53.54
N PRO A 600 -4.11 -54.71 54.85
CA PRO A 600 -3.91 -55.80 55.82
C PRO A 600 -5.02 -56.85 55.75
N GLN A 601 -4.64 -58.09 56.06
CA GLN A 601 -5.35 -59.35 55.85
C GLN A 601 -6.71 -59.52 56.56
N ALA A 602 -7.63 -60.11 55.79
CA ALA A 602 -8.47 -61.30 56.03
C ALA A 602 -9.34 -61.45 57.29
N GLN A 603 -10.65 -61.69 57.07
CA GLN A 603 -11.38 -62.95 57.34
C GLN A 603 -12.87 -62.80 56.91
N ARG A 604 -13.33 -63.57 55.91
CA ARG A 604 -14.24 -64.75 55.98
C ARG A 604 -15.66 -64.48 56.50
N ASP A 605 -16.66 -64.51 55.61
CA ASP A 605 -17.66 -65.62 55.49
C ASP A 605 -18.81 -65.26 54.50
N VAL A 606 -19.54 -66.29 54.06
CA VAL A 606 -20.48 -66.45 52.92
C VAL A 606 -21.75 -67.15 53.51
N PRO A 607 -22.97 -67.25 52.91
CA PRO A 607 -23.80 -66.38 52.05
C PRO A 607 -25.34 -66.37 52.39
N LEU A 608 -26.12 -65.70 51.51
CA LEU A 608 -27.45 -66.06 50.94
C LEU A 608 -28.77 -65.87 51.73
N SER A 609 -29.72 -65.15 51.10
CA SER A 609 -31.12 -65.59 50.93
C SER A 609 -31.84 -64.82 49.81
N GLU A 610 -32.51 -65.57 48.93
CA GLU A 610 -33.55 -65.15 47.98
C GLU A 610 -34.86 -64.76 48.69
N VAL A 611 -35.70 -63.92 48.08
CA VAL A 611 -37.16 -64.15 47.99
C VAL A 611 -37.73 -63.57 46.69
N ILE A 612 -38.52 -64.42 46.04
CA ILE A 612 -39.33 -64.30 44.82
C ILE A 612 -40.61 -63.48 45.09
N ASN A 613 -41.08 -62.66 44.14
CA ASN A 613 -42.52 -62.73 43.82
C ASN A 613 -42.87 -62.30 42.39
N SER A 614 -43.82 -63.02 41.84
CA SER A 614 -44.28 -63.04 40.46
C SER A 614 -45.79 -62.75 40.39
N GLY A 615 -46.27 -62.46 39.18
CA GLY A 615 -47.68 -62.52 38.80
C GLY A 615 -48.27 -61.16 38.44
N ARG A 616 -49.14 -61.02 37.44
CA ARG A 616 -49.68 -61.95 36.43
C ARG A 616 -50.40 -61.05 35.40
N ALA A 617 -50.43 -61.47 34.15
CA ALA A 617 -51.15 -60.83 33.05
C ALA A 617 -52.65 -61.15 33.08
N ASP A 618 -53.47 -60.28 32.50
CA ASP A 618 -54.72 -60.64 31.84
C ASP A 618 -55.00 -59.73 30.63
N MET A 619 -55.61 -60.33 29.62
CA MET A 619 -55.81 -59.85 28.24
C MET A 619 -57.27 -59.45 27.94
N ALA A 620 -57.42 -58.80 26.77
CA ALA A 620 -58.58 -58.67 25.87
C ALA A 620 -59.40 -57.37 26.01
N MET A 621 -59.88 -56.70 24.95
CA MET A 621 -60.00 -57.01 23.52
C MET A 621 -60.17 -55.71 22.70
N GLU A 622 -59.96 -55.80 21.38
CA GLU A 622 -59.95 -54.73 20.37
C GLU A 622 -61.29 -54.02 20.09
N ALA A 623 -61.22 -52.76 19.64
CA ALA A 623 -62.10 -52.19 18.62
C ALA A 623 -61.39 -51.04 17.86
N SER A 624 -61.73 -50.89 16.58
CA SER A 624 -60.97 -50.26 15.51
C SER A 624 -61.23 -48.76 15.25
N SER A 625 -60.30 -48.19 14.46
CA SER A 625 -60.44 -47.04 13.52
C SER A 625 -60.59 -45.63 14.07
N SER A 626 -59.60 -44.75 13.80
CA SER A 626 -59.59 -43.86 12.63
C SER A 626 -58.41 -42.88 12.69
N ASP A 627 -57.76 -42.68 11.54
CA ASP A 627 -56.69 -41.73 11.27
C ASP A 627 -56.92 -40.31 11.82
N ALA A 628 -55.90 -39.78 12.49
CA ALA A 628 -55.58 -38.36 12.50
C ALA A 628 -54.07 -38.20 12.69
N MET A 629 -53.34 -38.04 11.57
CA MET A 629 -51.99 -37.49 11.57
C MET A 629 -52.02 -36.12 12.24
N VAL A 630 -51.51 -36.04 13.46
CA VAL A 630 -51.08 -34.78 14.05
C VAL A 630 -49.64 -34.56 13.58
N ASP A 631 -49.46 -33.67 12.61
CA ASP A 631 -48.17 -33.08 12.28
C ASP A 631 -47.65 -32.37 13.55
N ILE A 632 -46.83 -33.06 14.34
CA ILE A 632 -45.96 -32.41 15.30
C ILE A 632 -44.91 -31.70 14.45
N ILE A 633 -45.13 -30.42 14.18
CA ILE A 633 -44.09 -29.50 13.75
C ILE A 633 -43.04 -29.51 14.86
N ALA A 634 -42.02 -30.36 14.73
CA ALA A 634 -40.87 -30.36 15.61
C ALA A 634 -40.24 -28.96 15.52
N GLU A 635 -40.27 -28.21 16.62
CA GLU A 635 -39.57 -26.94 16.70
C GLU A 635 -38.10 -27.16 16.31
N LYS A 636 -37.67 -26.50 15.22
CA LYS A 636 -36.28 -26.58 14.79
C LYS A 636 -35.39 -26.03 15.92
N PRO A 637 -34.33 -26.74 16.34
CA PRO A 637 -33.48 -26.32 17.45
C PRO A 637 -32.91 -24.92 17.19
N LYS A 638 -33.01 -24.04 18.20
CA LYS A 638 -32.49 -22.66 18.16
C LYS A 638 -31.07 -22.64 18.72
N GLY A 639 -30.09 -22.44 17.84
CA GLY A 639 -28.68 -22.30 18.20
C GLY A 639 -28.36 -20.87 18.65
N LYS A 640 -27.32 -20.74 19.48
CA LYS A 640 -26.76 -19.45 19.92
C LYS A 640 -25.25 -19.43 19.70
N ILE A 641 -24.74 -18.35 19.12
CA ILE A 641 -23.29 -18.10 18.99
C ILE A 641 -22.81 -17.22 20.16
N THR A 642 -21.77 -17.67 20.86
CA THR A 642 -21.02 -16.85 21.83
C THR A 642 -19.58 -16.72 21.36
N LEU A 643 -19.16 -15.52 20.96
CA LEU A 643 -17.76 -15.27 20.62
C LEU A 643 -16.95 -14.94 21.88
N VAL A 644 -15.72 -15.43 21.93
CA VAL A 644 -14.75 -15.10 22.96
C VAL A 644 -13.92 -13.93 22.46
N ASP A 645 -13.81 -12.93 23.31
CA ASP A 645 -13.00 -11.77 23.02
C ASP A 645 -11.56 -12.03 23.45
N VAL A 646 -10.68 -12.24 22.46
CA VAL A 646 -9.25 -12.41 22.71
C VAL A 646 -8.65 -11.05 23.08
N GLU A 647 -8.29 -10.89 24.34
CA GLU A 647 -7.63 -9.69 24.86
C GLU A 647 -6.12 -9.72 24.58
N SER A 648 -5.56 -8.54 24.35
CA SER A 648 -4.12 -8.37 24.14
C SER A 648 -3.36 -8.44 25.46
N THR A 649 -2.24 -9.16 25.44
CA THR A 649 -1.34 -9.32 26.59
C THR A 649 -0.15 -8.34 26.57
N GLU A 650 -0.12 -7.42 25.61
CA GLU A 650 0.93 -6.42 25.45
C GLU A 650 1.10 -5.52 26.68
N GLU A 651 2.34 -5.17 27.02
CA GLU A 651 2.65 -4.47 28.27
C GLU A 651 1.98 -3.10 28.37
N TYR A 652 1.88 -2.37 27.25
CA TYR A 652 1.25 -1.04 27.22
C TYR A 652 -0.25 -1.08 27.54
N MET A 653 -0.93 -2.24 27.43
CA MET A 653 -2.36 -2.34 27.75
C MET A 653 -2.64 -2.10 29.23
N LYS A 654 -1.64 -2.29 30.11
CA LYS A 654 -1.75 -1.98 31.55
C LYS A 654 -2.10 -0.51 31.81
N ASP A 655 -1.66 0.39 30.94
CA ASP A 655 -1.95 1.83 31.05
C ASP A 655 -3.44 2.17 30.80
N PHE A 656 -4.21 1.23 30.25
CA PHE A 656 -5.60 1.45 29.84
C PHE A 656 -6.62 0.68 30.69
N GLN A 657 -6.20 -0.30 31.50
CA GLN A 657 -7.09 -1.25 32.21
C GLN A 657 -8.16 -0.57 33.08
N ASN A 658 -7.84 0.58 33.68
CA ASN A 658 -8.73 1.30 34.59
C ASN A 658 -9.46 2.50 33.95
N LEU A 659 -9.23 2.76 32.65
CA LEU A 659 -9.81 3.91 31.97
C LEU A 659 -11.24 3.58 31.49
N GLN A 660 -12.20 4.41 31.92
CA GLN A 660 -13.61 4.17 31.62
C GLN A 660 -14.16 5.01 30.45
N SER A 661 -13.62 6.21 30.24
CA SER A 661 -14.05 7.11 29.17
C SER A 661 -13.21 6.91 27.89
N ALA A 662 -13.88 6.86 26.74
CA ALA A 662 -13.22 6.83 25.43
C ALA A 662 -12.30 8.04 25.21
N GLU A 663 -12.68 9.22 25.71
CA GLU A 663 -11.86 10.43 25.63
C GLU A 663 -10.55 10.28 26.40
N VAL A 664 -10.59 9.75 27.62
CA VAL A 664 -9.40 9.55 28.46
C VAL A 664 -8.50 8.46 27.85
N ILE A 665 -9.10 7.40 27.30
CA ILE A 665 -8.36 6.37 26.54
C ILE A 665 -7.66 6.99 25.34
N TYR A 666 -8.34 7.87 24.60
CA TYR A 666 -7.79 8.53 23.43
C TYR A 666 -6.63 9.47 23.78
N GLN A 667 -6.76 10.26 24.86
CA GLN A 667 -5.65 11.10 25.33
C GLN A 667 -4.44 10.25 25.73
N LYS A 668 -4.66 9.17 26.49
CA LYS A 668 -3.58 8.24 26.87
C LYS A 668 -2.92 7.58 25.65
N TYR A 669 -3.72 7.27 24.64
CA TYR A 669 -3.24 6.76 23.36
C TYR A 669 -2.28 7.75 22.68
N LEU A 670 -2.66 9.03 22.59
CA LEU A 670 -1.83 10.07 21.98
C LEU A 670 -0.54 10.33 22.77
N GLU A 671 -0.60 10.31 24.11
CA GLU A 671 0.56 10.46 25.00
C GLU A 671 1.61 9.36 24.77
N ASN A 672 1.16 8.12 24.64
CA ASN A 672 2.04 6.96 24.50
C ASN A 672 2.46 6.67 23.06
N ARG A 673 1.78 7.24 22.04
CA ARG A 673 1.98 6.89 20.63
C ARG A 673 3.42 7.02 20.14
N SER A 674 4.17 8.03 20.56
CA SER A 674 5.57 8.22 20.15
C SER A 674 6.48 7.04 20.52
N LYS A 675 6.14 6.27 21.56
CA LYS A 675 6.89 5.07 21.98
C LYS A 675 6.52 3.83 21.17
N HIS A 676 5.35 3.83 20.54
CA HIS A 676 4.75 2.70 19.84
C HIS A 676 4.45 3.02 18.37
N GLU A 677 5.11 4.03 17.81
CA GLU A 677 4.72 4.63 16.53
C GLU A 677 4.66 3.63 15.38
N LYS A 678 5.65 2.73 15.30
CA LYS A 678 5.73 1.65 14.28
C LYS A 678 5.05 0.35 14.72
N GLN A 679 4.44 0.28 15.91
CA GLN A 679 3.87 -0.96 16.45
C GLN A 679 2.41 -1.10 16.05
N VAL A 680 2.14 -1.97 15.07
CA VAL A 680 0.79 -2.21 14.53
C VAL A 680 -0.21 -2.65 15.60
N SER A 681 0.21 -3.51 16.54
CA SER A 681 -0.69 -3.99 17.61
C SER A 681 -1.22 -2.85 18.48
N TYR A 682 -0.44 -1.78 18.66
CA TYR A 682 -0.86 -0.62 19.46
C TYR A 682 -2.12 0.04 18.90
N TYR A 683 -2.15 0.34 17.60
CA TYR A 683 -3.32 0.95 16.96
C TYR A 683 -4.50 -0.03 16.86
N PHE A 684 -4.22 -1.31 16.60
CA PHE A 684 -5.24 -2.37 16.58
C PHE A 684 -5.97 -2.46 17.94
N ASP A 685 -5.20 -2.58 19.04
CA ASP A 685 -5.74 -2.79 20.38
C ASP A 685 -6.50 -1.56 20.90
N ILE A 686 -5.94 -0.36 20.72
CA ILE A 686 -6.60 0.88 21.14
C ILE A 686 -7.88 1.12 20.32
N SER A 687 -7.85 0.88 19.00
CA SER A 687 -9.07 0.98 18.19
C SER A 687 -10.15 0.02 18.68
N LYS A 688 -9.79 -1.22 19.03
CA LYS A 688 -10.71 -2.22 19.59
C LYS A 688 -11.25 -1.79 20.95
N LEU A 689 -10.41 -1.24 21.82
CA LEU A 689 -10.80 -0.75 23.14
C LEU A 689 -11.80 0.42 23.03
N LEU A 690 -11.54 1.40 22.17
CA LEU A 690 -12.44 2.54 21.93
C LEU A 690 -13.80 2.06 21.40
N PHE A 691 -13.81 1.07 20.50
CA PHE A 691 -15.03 0.46 19.99
C PHE A 691 -15.86 -0.19 21.12
N LYS A 692 -15.21 -0.96 22.00
CA LYS A 692 -15.87 -1.59 23.17
C LYS A 692 -16.50 -0.56 24.11
N LYS A 693 -15.87 0.61 24.27
CA LYS A 693 -16.39 1.72 25.07
C LYS A 693 -17.49 2.52 24.35
N GLY A 694 -17.83 2.17 23.11
CA GLY A 694 -18.95 2.74 22.36
C GLY A 694 -18.59 3.90 21.44
N ASP A 695 -17.35 4.38 21.45
CA ASP A 695 -16.92 5.49 20.58
C ASP A 695 -16.41 4.95 19.23
N LYS A 696 -17.36 4.81 18.29
CA LYS A 696 -17.08 4.32 16.94
C LYS A 696 -16.26 5.31 16.12
N ALA A 697 -16.39 6.61 16.36
CA ALA A 697 -15.70 7.64 15.58
C ALA A 697 -14.20 7.66 15.90
N LEU A 698 -13.85 7.70 17.20
CA LEU A 698 -12.45 7.60 17.64
C LEU A 698 -11.86 6.24 17.31
N SER A 699 -12.64 5.16 17.45
CA SER A 699 -12.19 3.82 17.05
C SER A 699 -11.80 3.76 15.56
N LEU A 700 -12.62 4.33 14.67
CA LEU A 700 -12.33 4.38 13.24
C LEU A 700 -11.15 5.30 12.90
N LYS A 701 -11.04 6.44 13.59
CA LYS A 701 -9.90 7.34 13.45
C LYS A 701 -8.60 6.61 13.78
N VAL A 702 -8.47 5.99 14.95
CA VAL A 702 -7.27 5.22 15.34
C VAL A 702 -7.01 4.03 14.40
N LEU A 703 -8.06 3.33 13.94
CA LEU A 703 -7.92 2.24 12.96
C LEU A 703 -7.30 2.72 11.65
N SER A 704 -7.78 3.85 11.13
CA SER A 704 -7.33 4.39 9.85
C SER A 704 -5.84 4.79 9.86
N THR A 705 -5.25 5.06 11.04
CA THR A 705 -3.80 5.28 11.18
C THR A 705 -2.97 4.08 10.70
N LEU A 706 -3.49 2.86 10.71
CA LEU A 706 -2.79 1.70 10.17
C LEU A 706 -2.42 1.86 8.68
N ALA A 707 -3.23 2.60 7.90
CA ALA A 707 -2.96 2.86 6.48
C ALA A 707 -1.78 3.83 6.26
N GLU A 708 -1.35 4.53 7.32
CA GLU A 708 -0.24 5.50 7.29
C GLU A 708 1.12 4.91 7.70
N LEU A 709 1.12 3.69 8.27
CA LEU A 709 2.35 3.07 8.79
C LEU A 709 3.26 2.57 7.66
N ASP A 710 2.68 2.04 6.59
CA ASP A 710 3.40 1.61 5.38
C ASP A 710 2.48 1.70 4.16
N LEU A 711 2.85 2.56 3.20
CA LEU A 711 2.03 2.84 2.02
C LEU A 711 1.95 1.62 1.11
N GLU A 712 0.76 1.38 0.56
CA GLU A 712 0.46 0.21 -0.29
C GLU A 712 0.86 -1.13 0.35
N ASN A 713 0.58 -1.30 1.65
CA ASN A 713 0.81 -2.54 2.37
C ASN A 713 -0.50 -3.34 2.51
N GLU A 714 -0.62 -4.42 1.74
CA GLU A 714 -1.80 -5.28 1.69
C GLU A 714 -2.15 -5.92 3.04
N GLU A 715 -1.16 -6.22 3.89
CA GLU A 715 -1.38 -6.96 5.13
C GLU A 715 -1.98 -6.04 6.20
N LEU A 716 -1.56 -4.78 6.20
CA LEU A 716 -2.18 -3.71 7.00
C LEU A 716 -3.60 -3.43 6.49
N TYR A 717 -3.78 -3.34 5.18
CA TYR A 717 -5.11 -3.12 4.58
C TYR A 717 -6.06 -4.28 4.87
N LYS A 718 -5.60 -5.54 4.84
CA LYS A 718 -6.39 -6.71 5.26
C LYS A 718 -6.78 -6.64 6.74
N THR A 719 -5.87 -6.19 7.62
CA THR A 719 -6.20 -5.96 9.04
C THR A 719 -7.28 -4.89 9.21
N ILE A 720 -7.18 -3.77 8.48
CA ILE A 720 -8.19 -2.71 8.47
C ILE A 720 -9.53 -3.27 7.97
N TYR A 721 -9.53 -3.99 6.86
CA TYR A 721 -10.70 -4.65 6.27
C TYR A 721 -11.43 -5.53 7.28
N TYR A 722 -10.72 -6.43 7.96
CA TYR A 722 -11.33 -7.33 8.94
C TYR A 722 -12.07 -6.56 10.04
N LEU A 723 -11.47 -5.50 10.58
CA LEU A 723 -12.10 -4.66 11.60
C LEU A 723 -13.25 -3.82 11.05
N LEU A 724 -13.16 -3.29 9.82
CA LEU A 724 -14.27 -2.58 9.18
C LEU A 724 -15.48 -3.50 8.98
N LYS A 725 -15.25 -4.72 8.48
CA LYS A 725 -16.28 -5.75 8.29
C LYS A 725 -16.93 -6.14 9.61
N GLN A 726 -16.12 -6.42 10.64
CA GLN A 726 -16.61 -6.75 11.99
C GLN A 726 -17.53 -5.66 12.56
N ARG A 727 -17.24 -4.40 12.26
CA ARG A 727 -17.93 -3.22 12.83
C ARG A 727 -19.05 -2.68 11.94
N GLY A 728 -19.26 -3.25 10.76
CA GLY A 728 -20.32 -2.87 9.83
C GLY A 728 -20.04 -1.61 9.00
N HIS A 729 -18.77 -1.21 8.85
CA HIS A 729 -18.36 -0.08 8.01
C HIS A 729 -18.19 -0.51 6.54
N TYR A 730 -19.27 -1.01 5.93
CA TYR A 730 -19.25 -1.70 4.64
C TYR A 730 -18.80 -0.84 3.46
N ASP A 731 -19.13 0.46 3.42
CA ASP A 731 -18.67 1.35 2.34
C ASP A 731 -17.14 1.46 2.31
N LYS A 732 -16.51 1.55 3.50
CA LYS A 732 -15.04 1.59 3.64
C LYS A 732 -14.42 0.22 3.44
N GLU A 733 -15.10 -0.85 3.86
CA GLU A 733 -14.70 -2.23 3.56
C GLU A 733 -14.55 -2.45 2.04
N LEU A 734 -15.55 -2.01 1.27
CA LEU A 734 -15.54 -2.15 -0.18
C LEU A 734 -14.39 -1.38 -0.82
N TRP A 735 -14.13 -0.17 -0.35
CA TRP A 735 -13.02 0.64 -0.85
C TRP A 735 -11.65 0.02 -0.53
N ILE A 736 -11.44 -0.44 0.71
CA ILE A 736 -10.17 -1.07 1.13
C ILE A 736 -9.92 -2.38 0.36
N THR A 737 -10.95 -3.23 0.21
CA THR A 737 -10.82 -4.50 -0.54
C THR A 737 -10.59 -4.27 -2.03
N GLN A 738 -11.17 -3.20 -2.61
CA GLN A 738 -10.87 -2.79 -3.98
C GLN A 738 -9.39 -2.42 -4.16
N LYS A 739 -8.80 -1.64 -3.23
CA LYS A 739 -7.36 -1.31 -3.27
C LYS A 739 -6.47 -2.54 -3.15
N ILE A 740 -6.81 -3.47 -2.25
CA ILE A 740 -6.09 -4.75 -2.11
C ILE A 740 -6.14 -5.52 -3.43
N LEU A 741 -7.32 -5.62 -4.07
CA LEU A 741 -7.49 -6.31 -5.35
C LEU A 741 -6.70 -5.62 -6.49
N GLU A 742 -6.63 -4.29 -6.51
CA GLU A 742 -5.83 -3.54 -7.48
C GLU A 742 -4.33 -3.83 -7.35
N TRP A 743 -3.83 -4.00 -6.12
CA TRP A 743 -2.43 -4.33 -5.85
C TRP A 743 -2.11 -5.81 -6.02
N ARG A 744 -3.08 -6.69 -5.77
CA ARG A 744 -2.92 -8.16 -5.77
C ARG A 744 -3.99 -8.86 -6.61
N PRO A 745 -4.13 -8.52 -7.90
CA PRO A 745 -5.08 -9.19 -8.80
C PRO A 745 -4.64 -10.62 -9.18
N PHE A 746 -3.49 -11.08 -8.72
CA PHE A 746 -3.03 -12.46 -8.87
C PHE A 746 -3.38 -13.33 -7.65
N ASP A 747 -3.98 -12.75 -6.61
CA ASP A 747 -4.32 -13.43 -5.37
C ASP A 747 -5.80 -13.82 -5.34
N ALA A 748 -6.10 -15.12 -5.18
CA ALA A 748 -7.48 -15.60 -5.18
C ALA A 748 -8.24 -15.10 -3.94
N GLN A 749 -7.56 -14.96 -2.80
CA GLN A 749 -8.17 -14.42 -1.58
C GLN A 749 -8.58 -12.95 -1.75
N SER A 750 -7.77 -12.12 -2.41
CA SER A 750 -8.11 -10.71 -2.68
C SER A 750 -9.39 -10.53 -3.49
N HIS A 751 -9.65 -11.41 -4.47
CA HIS A 751 -10.92 -11.43 -5.20
C HIS A 751 -12.09 -11.82 -4.31
N ARG A 752 -11.90 -12.86 -3.48
CA ARG A 752 -12.92 -13.32 -2.55
C ARG A 752 -13.28 -12.23 -1.54
N ASP A 753 -12.27 -11.58 -0.94
CA ASP A 753 -12.47 -10.49 0.02
C ASP A 753 -13.30 -9.35 -0.60
N HIS A 754 -12.98 -8.94 -1.82
CA HIS A 754 -13.74 -7.92 -2.53
C HIS A 754 -15.17 -8.37 -2.89
N ALA A 755 -15.37 -9.62 -3.33
CA ALA A 755 -16.68 -10.18 -3.59
C ALA A 755 -17.56 -10.21 -2.33
N LEU A 756 -17.00 -10.59 -1.18
CA LEU A 756 -17.72 -10.58 0.10
C LEU A 756 -18.08 -9.15 0.54
N ALA A 757 -17.18 -8.18 0.34
CA ALA A 757 -17.48 -6.77 0.60
C ALA A 757 -18.62 -6.26 -0.30
N LEU A 758 -18.67 -6.67 -1.58
CA LEU A 758 -19.79 -6.36 -2.48
C LEU A 758 -21.12 -6.93 -1.96
N VAL A 759 -21.13 -8.16 -1.45
CA VAL A 759 -22.34 -8.75 -0.83
C VAL A 759 -22.79 -7.94 0.38
N ASP A 760 -21.87 -7.53 1.25
CA ASP A 760 -22.19 -6.71 2.43
C ASP A 760 -22.74 -5.32 2.04
N ASN A 761 -22.27 -4.78 0.92
CA ASN A 761 -22.76 -3.55 0.27
C ASN A 761 -24.00 -3.74 -0.62
N LYS A 762 -24.71 -4.88 -0.50
CA LYS A 762 -25.95 -5.17 -1.24
C LYS A 762 -25.77 -5.22 -2.76
N LYS A 763 -24.60 -5.61 -3.23
CA LYS A 763 -24.23 -5.81 -4.64
C LYS A 763 -23.91 -7.28 -4.98
N PRO A 764 -24.82 -8.24 -4.71
CA PRO A 764 -24.55 -9.66 -4.88
C PRO A 764 -24.32 -10.09 -6.34
N GLN A 765 -24.88 -9.39 -7.32
CA GLN A 765 -24.62 -9.67 -8.73
C GLN A 765 -23.18 -9.36 -9.13
N GLU A 766 -22.64 -8.23 -8.66
CA GLU A 766 -21.23 -7.86 -8.90
C GLU A 766 -20.30 -8.87 -8.24
N ALA A 767 -20.60 -9.30 -7.00
CA ALA A 767 -19.86 -10.35 -6.32
C ALA A 767 -19.85 -11.67 -7.11
N LEU A 768 -21.00 -12.08 -7.65
CA LEU A 768 -21.10 -13.29 -8.47
C LEU A 768 -20.26 -13.19 -9.76
N ASN A 769 -20.19 -12.01 -10.37
CA ASN A 769 -19.35 -11.76 -11.54
C ASN A 769 -17.85 -11.86 -11.22
N ILE A 770 -17.43 -11.40 -10.03
CA ILE A 770 -16.05 -11.55 -9.55
C ILE A 770 -15.72 -13.03 -9.35
N TYR A 771 -16.55 -13.79 -8.62
CA TYR A 771 -16.32 -15.23 -8.43
C TYR A 771 -16.28 -16.01 -9.75
N LYS A 772 -17.18 -15.68 -10.68
CA LYS A 772 -17.13 -16.25 -12.02
C LYS A 772 -15.78 -15.98 -12.66
N SER A 773 -15.38 -14.71 -12.75
CA SER A 773 -14.11 -14.32 -13.38
C SER A 773 -12.91 -15.03 -12.73
N LEU A 774 -12.91 -15.13 -11.39
CA LEU A 774 -11.88 -15.81 -10.62
C LEU A 774 -11.76 -17.31 -10.98
N LEU A 775 -12.87 -18.01 -11.21
CA LEU A 775 -12.83 -19.43 -11.59
C LEU A 775 -12.19 -19.68 -12.96
N TYR A 776 -12.30 -18.72 -13.87
CA TYR A 776 -11.67 -18.77 -15.21
C TYR A 776 -10.29 -18.15 -15.25
N GLN A 777 -9.89 -17.41 -14.22
CA GLN A 777 -8.58 -16.78 -14.16
C GLN A 777 -7.47 -17.81 -14.14
N GLU A 778 -6.40 -17.48 -14.84
CA GLU A 778 -5.19 -18.28 -14.93
C GLU A 778 -4.15 -17.83 -13.91
N PHE A 779 -3.63 -18.78 -13.12
CA PHE A 779 -2.59 -18.57 -12.11
C PHE A 779 -1.30 -19.31 -12.49
N THR A 780 -0.16 -18.86 -11.98
CA THR A 780 1.09 -19.64 -12.01
C THR A 780 0.92 -20.93 -11.20
N ASP A 781 1.77 -21.93 -11.46
CA ASP A 781 1.80 -23.17 -10.68
C ASP A 781 2.10 -22.88 -9.22
N GLU A 782 3.04 -21.97 -8.91
CA GLU A 782 3.33 -21.56 -7.52
C GLU A 782 2.08 -21.06 -6.80
N ILE A 783 1.33 -20.14 -7.41
CA ILE A 783 0.13 -19.56 -6.81
C ILE A 783 -1.00 -20.59 -6.75
N SER A 784 -1.15 -21.42 -7.79
CA SER A 784 -2.17 -22.48 -7.82
C SER A 784 -1.95 -23.54 -6.73
N VAL A 785 -0.69 -23.81 -6.37
CA VAL A 785 -0.33 -24.69 -5.24
C VAL A 785 -0.59 -23.99 -3.91
N ARG A 786 -0.19 -22.71 -3.81
CA ARG A 786 -0.40 -21.88 -2.61
C ARG A 786 -1.88 -21.78 -2.22
N ASP A 787 -2.76 -21.53 -3.18
CA ASP A 787 -4.20 -21.27 -2.97
C ASP A 787 -5.05 -22.55 -3.11
N ASN A 788 -4.42 -23.73 -3.15
CA ASN A 788 -5.09 -24.99 -3.42
C ASN A 788 -6.11 -25.35 -2.33
N GLY A 789 -7.41 -25.39 -2.69
CA GLY A 789 -8.50 -25.68 -1.76
C GLY A 789 -9.50 -24.54 -1.62
N ILE A 790 -9.16 -23.33 -2.10
CA ILE A 790 -10.05 -22.16 -2.01
C ILE A 790 -11.37 -22.41 -2.74
N GLU A 791 -11.38 -23.30 -3.72
CA GLU A 791 -12.56 -23.64 -4.51
C GLU A 791 -13.73 -24.13 -3.65
N GLU A 792 -13.48 -24.92 -2.61
CA GLU A 792 -14.55 -25.43 -1.72
C GLU A 792 -15.31 -24.27 -1.05
N ILE A 793 -14.59 -23.21 -0.68
CA ILE A 793 -15.12 -22.02 -0.03
C ILE A 793 -15.92 -21.19 -1.02
N LEU A 794 -15.38 -20.99 -2.23
CA LEU A 794 -16.06 -20.29 -3.32
C LEU A 794 -17.39 -20.95 -3.69
N ILE A 795 -17.46 -22.29 -3.73
CA ILE A 795 -18.70 -23.02 -4.02
C ILE A 795 -19.78 -22.73 -2.96
N MET A 796 -19.43 -22.74 -1.68
CA MET A 796 -20.37 -22.41 -0.60
C MET A 796 -20.86 -20.95 -0.69
N GLU A 797 -20.01 -20.03 -1.13
CA GLU A 797 -20.34 -18.60 -1.25
C GLU A 797 -21.17 -18.29 -2.49
N ILE A 798 -20.82 -18.84 -3.66
CA ILE A 798 -21.60 -18.73 -4.90
C ILE A 798 -23.02 -19.23 -4.67
N ASN A 799 -23.18 -20.42 -4.08
CA ASN A 799 -24.50 -21.00 -3.88
C ASN A 799 -25.33 -20.24 -2.83
N ASN A 800 -24.69 -19.70 -1.80
CA ASN A 800 -25.39 -18.83 -0.85
C ASN A 800 -25.88 -17.54 -1.52
N ILE A 801 -25.07 -16.92 -2.38
CA ILE A 801 -25.50 -15.74 -3.16
C ILE A 801 -26.73 -16.08 -4.00
N LEU A 802 -26.70 -17.19 -4.74
CA LEU A 802 -27.81 -17.64 -5.59
C LEU A 802 -29.08 -17.95 -4.77
N LYS A 803 -28.92 -18.55 -3.58
CA LYS A 803 -30.04 -18.94 -2.71
C LYS A 803 -30.69 -17.76 -2.00
N GLN A 804 -29.88 -16.84 -1.45
CA GLN A 804 -30.36 -15.73 -0.62
C GLN A 804 -30.91 -14.57 -1.47
N ASN A 805 -30.52 -14.46 -2.75
CA ASN A 805 -30.82 -13.28 -3.56
C ASN A 805 -31.62 -13.67 -4.82
N LYS A 806 -32.95 -13.59 -4.74
CA LYS A 806 -33.87 -13.96 -5.84
C LYS A 806 -33.66 -13.17 -7.14
N ASN A 807 -33.08 -11.97 -7.07
CA ASN A 807 -32.88 -11.07 -8.21
C ASN A 807 -31.50 -11.22 -8.89
N VAL A 808 -30.66 -12.15 -8.41
CA VAL A 808 -29.35 -12.41 -9.01
C VAL A 808 -29.49 -13.34 -10.22
N ASP A 809 -28.92 -12.92 -11.34
CA ASP A 809 -28.82 -13.72 -12.55
C ASP A 809 -27.69 -14.75 -12.41
N GLY A 810 -28.10 -15.98 -12.05
CA GLY A 810 -27.22 -17.15 -12.01
C GLY A 810 -27.10 -17.90 -13.34
N SER A 811 -27.72 -17.45 -14.44
CA SER A 811 -27.71 -18.17 -15.73
C SER A 811 -26.30 -18.34 -16.31
N LYS A 812 -25.41 -17.39 -16.00
CA LYS A 812 -24.02 -17.37 -16.47
C LYS A 812 -23.05 -18.19 -15.61
N ILE A 813 -23.52 -18.83 -14.55
CA ILE A 813 -22.77 -19.77 -13.74
C ILE A 813 -23.02 -21.17 -14.26
N ASP A 814 -21.96 -21.94 -14.49
CA ASP A 814 -22.03 -23.33 -14.93
C ASP A 814 -22.88 -24.15 -13.95
N ASP A 815 -23.89 -24.85 -14.46
CA ASP A 815 -24.85 -25.60 -13.65
C ASP A 815 -24.20 -26.67 -12.77
N ARG A 816 -23.01 -27.17 -13.15
CA ARG A 816 -22.25 -28.14 -12.35
C ARG A 816 -21.77 -27.56 -11.02
N LEU A 817 -21.65 -26.23 -10.90
CA LEU A 817 -21.27 -25.52 -9.67
C LEU A 817 -22.48 -25.22 -8.78
N LYS A 818 -23.71 -25.34 -9.30
CA LYS A 818 -24.94 -25.06 -8.56
C LYS A 818 -25.27 -26.25 -7.65
N ALA A 819 -25.37 -25.99 -6.35
CA ALA A 819 -25.57 -26.96 -5.29
C ALA A 819 -26.33 -26.32 -4.11
N ASP A 820 -27.51 -26.84 -3.78
CA ASP A 820 -28.26 -26.41 -2.60
C ASP A 820 -27.68 -27.10 -1.35
N LEU A 821 -26.77 -26.41 -0.64
CA LEU A 821 -25.98 -26.96 0.46
C LEU A 821 -26.21 -26.19 1.77
N PRO A 822 -27.44 -26.09 2.31
CA PRO A 822 -27.66 -25.46 3.60
C PRO A 822 -27.02 -26.28 4.73
N VAL A 823 -26.40 -25.59 5.68
CA VAL A 823 -25.73 -26.21 6.85
C VAL A 823 -26.10 -25.47 8.14
N ASP A 824 -26.24 -26.21 9.23
CA ASP A 824 -26.55 -25.62 10.54
C ASP A 824 -25.38 -24.81 11.11
N ILE A 825 -24.14 -25.24 10.86
CA ILE A 825 -22.92 -24.54 11.30
C ILE A 825 -21.95 -24.36 10.14
N ARG A 826 -21.45 -23.14 9.94
CA ARG A 826 -20.26 -22.84 9.13
C ARG A 826 -19.31 -21.93 9.89
N VAL A 827 -18.02 -22.26 9.92
CA VAL A 827 -16.95 -21.38 10.40
C VAL A 827 -15.99 -21.14 9.26
N VAL A 828 -15.54 -19.90 9.06
CA VAL A 828 -14.46 -19.58 8.12
C VAL A 828 -13.43 -18.71 8.82
N ILE A 829 -12.17 -19.11 8.83
CA ILE A 829 -11.07 -18.27 9.32
C ILE A 829 -10.25 -17.73 8.16
N ASN A 830 -9.83 -16.47 8.26
CA ASN A 830 -8.98 -15.78 7.30
C ASN A 830 -7.83 -15.12 8.07
N TRP A 831 -6.68 -14.96 7.43
CA TRP A 831 -5.57 -14.21 8.02
C TRP A 831 -4.92 -13.28 7.01
N ASN A 832 -4.31 -12.21 7.54
CA ASN A 832 -3.84 -11.08 6.74
C ASN A 832 -2.43 -11.24 6.14
N LYS A 833 -1.73 -12.33 6.45
CA LYS A 833 -0.33 -12.57 6.05
C LYS A 833 -0.16 -13.79 5.16
N ASP A 834 0.81 -13.75 4.26
CA ASP A 834 1.21 -14.91 3.47
C ASP A 834 2.12 -15.83 4.32
N ASN A 835 2.40 -17.05 3.85
CA ASN A 835 3.35 -17.99 4.49
C ASN A 835 3.15 -18.17 6.01
N THR A 836 1.90 -18.17 6.47
CA THR A 836 1.52 -18.40 7.87
C THR A 836 0.74 -19.70 7.97
N ASP A 837 1.01 -20.47 9.03
CA ASP A 837 0.37 -21.75 9.32
C ASP A 837 -0.59 -21.57 10.52
N ILE A 838 -1.90 -21.54 10.22
CA ILE A 838 -2.98 -21.36 11.19
C ILE A 838 -4.06 -22.42 10.98
N ASP A 839 -4.25 -23.26 11.99
CA ASP A 839 -5.28 -24.28 11.97
C ASP A 839 -6.59 -23.82 12.60
N LEU A 840 -7.71 -24.19 11.98
CA LEU A 840 -9.02 -24.23 12.60
C LEU A 840 -9.27 -25.58 13.30
N TRP A 841 -9.74 -25.50 14.54
CA TRP A 841 -10.16 -26.65 15.35
C TRP A 841 -11.60 -26.45 15.80
N VAL A 842 -12.45 -27.45 15.54
CA VAL A 842 -13.84 -27.47 16.05
C VAL A 842 -14.09 -28.74 16.84
N THR A 843 -14.30 -28.61 18.15
CA THR A 843 -14.68 -29.73 19.02
C THR A 843 -16.21 -29.82 19.09
N ASP A 844 -16.77 -31.00 18.84
CA ASP A 844 -18.21 -31.24 18.92
C ASP A 844 -18.70 -31.58 20.36
N PRO A 845 -20.03 -31.64 20.61
CA PRO A 845 -20.57 -31.95 21.93
C PRO A 845 -20.22 -33.34 22.47
N LYS A 846 -19.73 -34.26 21.62
CA LYS A 846 -19.28 -35.60 21.99
C LYS A 846 -17.78 -35.63 22.32
N GLY A 847 -17.11 -34.50 22.25
CA GLY A 847 -15.68 -34.36 22.50
C GLY A 847 -14.80 -34.82 21.33
N GLU A 848 -15.37 -34.94 20.13
CA GLU A 848 -14.62 -35.26 18.91
C GLU A 848 -14.10 -33.96 18.28
N ASP A 849 -12.79 -33.90 18.02
CA ASP A 849 -12.14 -32.75 17.37
C ASP A 849 -12.18 -32.90 15.84
N CYS A 850 -12.58 -31.85 15.14
CA CYS A 850 -12.39 -31.70 13.70
C CYS A 850 -11.24 -30.73 13.44
N SER A 851 -10.20 -31.19 12.73
CA SER A 851 -8.99 -30.41 12.40
C SER A 851 -8.27 -30.97 11.18
N TYR A 852 -7.13 -30.39 10.77
CA TYR A 852 -6.34 -30.89 9.63
C TYR A 852 -5.93 -32.37 9.75
N GLN A 853 -5.65 -32.85 10.98
CA GLN A 853 -5.33 -34.26 11.27
C GLN A 853 -6.57 -35.15 11.27
N HIS A 854 -7.74 -34.61 11.63
CA HIS A 854 -8.99 -35.34 11.73
C HIS A 854 -10.10 -34.57 11.01
N LYS A 855 -10.16 -34.73 9.68
CA LYS A 855 -10.92 -33.84 8.78
C LYS A 855 -12.43 -34.02 8.80
N SER A 856 -12.94 -35.01 9.51
CA SER A 856 -14.37 -35.30 9.61
C SER A 856 -14.75 -35.89 10.95
N THR A 857 -15.93 -35.57 11.47
CA THR A 857 -16.45 -36.15 12.72
C THR A 857 -17.57 -37.18 12.48
N ALA A 858 -17.87 -38.00 13.47
CA ALA A 858 -18.92 -39.02 13.41
C ALA A 858 -20.33 -38.44 13.23
N ILE A 859 -20.54 -37.17 13.60
CA ILE A 859 -21.79 -36.43 13.36
C ILE A 859 -21.83 -35.72 12.00
N GLY A 860 -20.78 -35.88 11.18
CA GLY A 860 -20.71 -35.31 9.84
C GLY A 860 -20.11 -33.92 9.77
N GLY A 861 -19.41 -33.45 10.80
CA GLY A 861 -18.57 -32.26 10.67
C GLY A 861 -17.47 -32.50 9.65
N ARG A 862 -17.08 -31.47 8.89
CA ARG A 862 -15.98 -31.52 7.91
C ARG A 862 -15.19 -30.22 7.96
N ILE A 863 -13.86 -30.32 7.81
CA ILE A 863 -12.97 -29.18 7.58
C ILE A 863 -12.43 -29.19 6.14
N SER A 864 -12.11 -28.02 5.60
CA SER A 864 -11.50 -27.87 4.27
C SER A 864 -10.06 -28.39 4.22
N ASN A 865 -9.42 -28.22 3.06
CA ASN A 865 -7.97 -28.37 2.97
C ASN A 865 -7.26 -27.40 3.92
N ASP A 866 -6.09 -27.84 4.35
CA ASP A 866 -5.15 -27.12 5.21
C ASP A 866 -4.26 -26.22 4.35
N PHE A 867 -4.14 -24.96 4.73
CA PHE A 867 -3.36 -23.93 4.02
C PHE A 867 -2.08 -23.60 4.80
N THR A 868 -0.96 -24.18 4.37
CA THR A 868 0.34 -24.07 5.09
C THR A 868 1.30 -23.03 4.52
N GLN A 869 1.02 -22.45 3.34
CA GLN A 869 1.96 -21.58 2.60
C GLN A 869 1.32 -20.33 1.99
N GLY A 870 0.04 -20.08 2.27
CA GLY A 870 -0.76 -19.03 1.66
C GLY A 870 -1.44 -18.13 2.67
N PHE A 871 -2.18 -17.15 2.15
CA PHE A 871 -3.28 -16.58 2.93
C PHE A 871 -4.39 -17.63 2.97
N GLY A 872 -4.99 -17.85 4.14
CA GLY A 872 -6.13 -18.75 4.27
C GLY A 872 -7.25 -18.40 3.26
N PRO A 873 -8.31 -19.21 3.18
CA PRO A 873 -9.09 -19.47 4.38
C PRO A 873 -9.24 -20.96 4.68
N GLU A 874 -9.50 -21.28 5.95
CA GLU A 874 -10.01 -22.59 6.32
C GLU A 874 -11.49 -22.51 6.68
N GLN A 875 -12.25 -23.55 6.36
CA GLN A 875 -13.66 -23.65 6.72
C GLN A 875 -14.02 -24.95 7.43
N PHE A 876 -14.96 -24.86 8.37
CA PHE A 876 -15.68 -25.99 8.95
C PHE A 876 -17.14 -25.94 8.53
N LEU A 877 -17.72 -27.09 8.20
CA LEU A 877 -19.12 -27.27 7.83
C LEU A 877 -19.75 -28.40 8.63
N LEU A 878 -20.98 -28.19 9.12
CA LEU A 878 -21.80 -29.24 9.72
C LEU A 878 -23.25 -29.10 9.25
N LYS A 879 -23.73 -30.10 8.51
CA LYS A 879 -25.08 -30.11 7.94
C LYS A 879 -26.16 -30.06 9.01
N LYS A 880 -26.10 -30.94 10.01
CA LYS A 880 -27.09 -31.06 11.09
C LYS A 880 -26.38 -30.98 12.43
N ALA A 881 -26.66 -29.94 13.20
CA ALA A 881 -26.13 -29.79 14.55
C ALA A 881 -26.86 -30.75 15.52
N VAL A 882 -26.12 -31.30 16.47
CA VAL A 882 -26.67 -32.06 17.60
C VAL A 882 -26.69 -31.17 18.84
N LYS A 883 -27.62 -31.44 19.77
CA LYS A 883 -27.76 -30.66 21.00
C LYS A 883 -26.45 -30.67 21.80
N GLY A 884 -26.05 -29.50 22.29
CA GLY A 884 -24.88 -29.34 23.15
C GLY A 884 -23.92 -28.24 22.71
N LYS A 885 -22.74 -28.21 23.34
CA LYS A 885 -21.73 -27.17 23.15
C LYS A 885 -20.65 -27.58 22.16
N TYR A 886 -20.38 -26.70 21.22
CA TYR A 886 -19.27 -26.82 20.27
C TYR A 886 -18.22 -25.76 20.59
N LYS A 887 -16.94 -26.07 20.44
CA LYS A 887 -15.83 -25.12 20.71
C LYS A 887 -15.04 -24.85 19.44
N ILE A 888 -14.86 -23.58 19.12
CA ILE A 888 -14.05 -23.11 17.99
C ILE A 888 -12.71 -22.61 18.54
N LYS A 889 -11.61 -23.21 18.09
CA LYS A 889 -10.26 -22.79 18.46
C LYS A 889 -9.40 -22.57 17.22
N THR A 890 -8.41 -21.72 17.34
CA THR A 890 -7.31 -21.61 16.36
C THR A 890 -5.98 -21.95 17.00
N ASN A 891 -5.08 -22.56 16.24
CA ASN A 891 -3.71 -22.77 16.67
C ASN A 891 -2.74 -22.09 15.69
N PHE A 892 -1.70 -21.44 16.24
CA PHE A 892 -0.66 -20.77 15.46
C PHE A 892 0.60 -21.64 15.48
N PHE A 893 0.92 -22.32 14.39
CA PHE A 893 2.10 -23.22 14.33
C PHE A 893 3.38 -22.49 13.93
N GLY A 894 3.28 -21.46 13.09
CA GLY A 894 4.43 -20.67 12.73
C GLY A 894 4.12 -19.58 11.70
N GLU A 895 4.86 -18.49 11.84
CA GLU A 895 4.94 -17.41 10.84
C GLU A 895 6.33 -17.52 10.20
N ARG A 896 6.39 -17.79 8.89
CA ARG A 896 7.68 -17.90 8.16
C ARG A 896 8.08 -16.59 7.47
N GLN A 897 7.20 -15.60 7.46
CA GLN A 897 7.44 -14.27 6.90
C GLN A 897 7.41 -13.20 7.98
N ASN A 898 8.57 -12.66 8.30
CA ASN A 898 8.69 -11.65 9.34
C ASN A 898 8.60 -10.25 8.73
N ILE A 899 7.37 -9.76 8.56
CA ILE A 899 7.09 -8.48 7.91
C ILE A 899 6.89 -7.35 8.95
N LEU A 900 7.16 -6.12 8.54
CA LEU A 900 6.90 -4.85 9.25
C LEU A 900 5.44 -4.69 9.76
N SER A 901 4.51 -5.55 9.34
CA SER A 901 3.06 -5.48 9.56
C SER A 901 2.58 -5.95 10.94
N GLY A 902 3.48 -6.29 11.87
CA GLY A 902 3.14 -6.71 13.24
C GLY A 902 2.69 -8.17 13.35
N PRO A 903 1.98 -8.61 14.41
CA PRO A 903 1.49 -9.98 14.52
C PRO A 903 0.42 -10.32 13.47
N THR A 904 0.26 -11.61 13.13
CA THR A 904 -0.82 -12.05 12.23
C THR A 904 -2.20 -11.76 12.83
N THR A 905 -3.03 -11.04 12.07
CA THR A 905 -4.44 -10.78 12.36
C THR A 905 -5.30 -11.87 11.73
N VAL A 906 -6.16 -12.49 12.54
CA VAL A 906 -7.14 -13.50 12.13
C VAL A 906 -8.55 -12.94 12.21
N MET A 907 -9.36 -13.21 11.19
CA MET A 907 -10.81 -12.98 11.17
C MET A 907 -11.55 -14.32 11.09
N ALA A 908 -12.36 -14.63 12.10
CA ALA A 908 -13.26 -15.77 12.10
C ALA A 908 -14.71 -15.32 11.85
N GLU A 909 -15.31 -15.80 10.77
CA GLU A 909 -16.72 -15.63 10.47
C GLU A 909 -17.48 -16.91 10.86
N VAL A 910 -18.43 -16.74 11.78
CA VAL A 910 -19.19 -17.82 12.38
C VAL A 910 -20.65 -17.68 11.97
N TYR A 911 -21.18 -18.72 11.34
CA TYR A 911 -22.53 -18.76 10.80
C TYR A 911 -23.36 -19.85 11.46
N LEU A 912 -24.60 -19.50 11.81
CA LEU A 912 -25.67 -20.46 12.02
C LEU A 912 -26.59 -20.46 10.81
N TYR A 913 -27.11 -21.64 10.45
CA TYR A 913 -28.14 -21.78 9.42
C TYR A 913 -27.69 -21.21 8.07
N TYR A 914 -26.43 -21.44 7.70
CA TYR A 914 -25.84 -20.90 6.49
C TYR A 914 -26.59 -21.40 5.25
N SER A 915 -26.94 -20.47 4.35
CA SER A 915 -27.69 -20.75 3.12
C SER A 915 -29.10 -21.36 3.30
N ASP A 916 -29.71 -21.30 4.48
CA ASP A 916 -31.06 -21.85 4.72
C ASP A 916 -32.20 -20.80 4.71
N GLY A 917 -31.86 -19.50 4.67
CA GLY A 917 -32.80 -18.37 4.70
C GLY A 917 -32.99 -17.71 6.07
N ARG A 918 -32.45 -18.30 7.14
CA ARG A 918 -32.43 -17.84 8.54
C ARG A 918 -31.01 -17.56 9.03
N GLN A 919 -30.08 -17.40 8.10
CA GLN A 919 -28.65 -17.28 8.37
C GLN A 919 -28.36 -16.19 9.40
N GLU A 920 -27.64 -16.56 10.46
CA GLU A 920 -27.05 -15.62 11.41
C GLU A 920 -25.54 -15.57 11.23
N ARG A 921 -24.92 -14.39 11.35
CA ARG A 921 -23.47 -14.19 11.21
C ARG A 921 -22.92 -13.45 12.43
N LYS A 922 -21.79 -13.94 12.94
CA LYS A 922 -20.94 -13.27 13.94
C LYS A 922 -19.49 -13.25 13.45
N ILE A 923 -18.75 -12.18 13.78
CA ILE A 923 -17.37 -11.99 13.32
C ILE A 923 -16.47 -11.72 14.54
N ALA A 924 -15.42 -12.52 14.70
CA ALA A 924 -14.34 -12.28 15.65
C ALA A 924 -13.06 -11.87 14.90
N VAL A 925 -12.36 -10.87 15.41
CA VAL A 925 -11.07 -10.41 14.87
C VAL A 925 -10.08 -10.26 16.02
N PHE A 926 -8.90 -10.84 15.89
CA PHE A 926 -7.86 -10.85 16.90
C PHE A 926 -6.47 -11.04 16.29
N GLN A 927 -5.42 -10.72 17.05
CA GLN A 927 -4.03 -10.92 16.64
C GLN A 927 -3.41 -12.11 17.39
N SER A 928 -2.47 -12.78 16.73
CA SER A 928 -1.67 -13.83 17.35
C SER A 928 -0.96 -13.29 18.61
N GLN A 929 -1.00 -14.07 19.68
CA GLN A 929 -0.32 -13.75 20.94
C GLN A 929 1.00 -14.52 20.97
N LYS A 930 2.10 -13.84 21.32
CA LYS A 930 3.39 -14.52 21.56
C LYS A 930 3.32 -15.28 22.88
N GLU A 931 2.87 -16.52 22.86
CA GLU A 931 2.95 -17.38 24.03
C GLU A 931 4.17 -18.29 23.95
N ASN A 932 5.10 -18.17 24.91
CA ASN A 932 6.13 -19.19 25.18
C ASN A 932 5.48 -20.43 25.83
N LYS A 933 4.51 -21.07 25.17
CA LYS A 933 3.88 -22.30 25.66
C LYS A 933 4.21 -23.49 24.75
N LYS A 934 4.21 -24.69 25.35
CA LYS A 934 4.36 -25.96 24.61
C LYS A 934 3.18 -26.14 23.65
N GLU A 935 3.45 -26.76 22.51
CA GLU A 935 2.58 -26.99 21.34
C GLU A 935 1.16 -27.51 21.64
N ASN A 936 0.92 -28.15 22.80
CA ASN A 936 -0.40 -28.64 23.21
C ASN A 936 -1.28 -27.61 23.93
N ASP A 937 -0.73 -26.46 24.37
CA ASP A 937 -1.42 -25.40 25.13
C ASP A 937 -1.60 -24.08 24.33
N SER A 938 -1.25 -24.06 23.04
CA SER A 938 -1.27 -22.86 22.18
C SER A 938 -2.60 -22.58 21.45
N LYS A 939 -3.65 -23.38 21.71
CA LYS A 939 -4.97 -23.23 21.07
C LYS A 939 -5.75 -22.06 21.69
N ILE A 940 -6.01 -21.00 20.90
CA ILE A 940 -6.84 -19.86 21.31
C ILE A 940 -8.32 -20.18 21.07
N LEU A 941 -9.16 -20.08 22.12
CA LEU A 941 -10.61 -20.20 22.00
C LEU A 941 -11.20 -18.92 21.39
N ILE A 942 -11.90 -19.04 20.27
CA ILE A 942 -12.49 -17.92 19.53
C ILE A 942 -13.99 -17.80 19.77
N GLY A 943 -14.66 -18.91 20.05
CA GLY A 943 -16.09 -18.92 20.26
C GLY A 943 -16.65 -20.29 20.57
N GLU A 944 -17.92 -20.31 20.95
CA GLU A 944 -18.71 -21.50 21.23
C GLU A 944 -20.08 -21.39 20.55
N PHE A 945 -20.61 -22.55 20.14
CA PHE A 945 -22.01 -22.70 19.74
C PHE A 945 -22.75 -23.49 20.81
N GLU A 946 -24.02 -23.16 21.03
CA GLU A 946 -24.92 -23.95 21.86
C GLU A 946 -26.22 -24.19 21.10
N PHE A 947 -26.56 -25.47 20.87
CA PHE A 947 -27.78 -25.94 20.20
C PHE A 947 -28.66 -26.75 21.14
#